data_AF-A0A286A771-F1
#
_entry.id   AF-A0A286A771-F1
#
_cell.length_a   1.000
_cell.length_b   1.000
_cell.length_c   1.000
_cell.angle_alpha   90.00
_cell.angle_beta   90.00
_cell.angle_gamma   90.00
#
_symmetry.space_group_name_H-M   'P 1'
#
loop_
_entity.id
_entity.type
_entity.pdbx_description
1 polymer ?
#
loop_
_entity_poly.entity_id
_entity_poly.type
_entity_poly.pdbx_seq_one_letter_code
_entity_poly.pdbx_strand_id
1 'polypeptide(L)'
;MKTCAADAGILLLLATLFTSTSTVFAQSDQKDTLKVTSSQIVQQQFDFKDVANRLTKLSDISMPMVEVDSLGRRIRTTILRDLANTHGQIDLAYAYGLNTVFIDTSRSIGSIFNTSGNFSTAVVGLPINVSFNYSSLKVPLGANNYFRLSLDKERLVQQQKQKLIGSISDIEKQQTSLHSKQAELNGLMGYVEVSMDQLKRLAAREVERQKQQATARMRDSIAGRVPDSLEQANIAKPIDYQQYADSLSNVYSRIVTLRNRMDSLQTTLNTSKKLSATYQSQLGNPAQVNGGFNKFGFLESIRTFDVGLSYPRTTAMSGQNVPIKGLHVELQHHQLYLSVASGLTLNNLMFSTNEIQNKLNYNQNVFNNFDFQQIKNNGWLTAIKSGYGTTEGTHAFIGFNYLTNTRFIAPGQITGQQGYDPAASVELDLRYVPKFWKGSAFDVVYGKTSINRQVDTVTELRVFQSVFSAYQSNLLLGRYTQTLTRIRSDFSISYRRIDTYANTSTFGMMQPNNQRVEVKTNHRLSKYIKLGLMFRQDETLRMIQGMNDLRLNVAGASVSGNYTSYLSYSIFVNHIHHRMMFPGSDLTVKGNNYLIGTNVVSTYELLGLKANTVATYNDYLITDSVGLNKYTQFGLIQSIGDKDFSAAISYDYFFRNIEGVASGTNVFGLSGKYNLKKIKLSAGLKLASDFLNENSLGGHLDIQWAAYKFMDIGMRAERFVLGDFYRSYYRLQYEQFPYLMTIQTRFKI
;
A
#
# COMPACT_ATOMS: atom_id res chain seq x y z
N MET A 1 -30.64 -22.82 -23.63
CA MET A 1 -30.23 -21.99 -24.79
C MET A 1 -30.42 -20.54 -24.37
N LYS A 2 -29.35 -19.74 -24.28
CA LYS A 2 -28.75 -18.94 -25.39
C LYS A 2 -29.78 -17.92 -25.91
N THR A 3 -29.54 -16.62 -26.00
CA THR A 3 -28.37 -15.76 -25.78
C THR A 3 -28.79 -14.31 -25.99
N CYS A 4 -28.00 -13.38 -25.43
CA CYS A 4 -27.66 -12.07 -25.98
C CYS A 4 -28.78 -11.06 -26.31
N ALA A 5 -29.00 -10.14 -25.37
CA ALA A 5 -29.35 -8.75 -25.68
C ALA A 5 -28.08 -7.89 -25.59
N ALA A 6 -27.12 -8.15 -26.49
CA ALA A 6 -25.88 -7.39 -26.63
C ALA A 6 -25.82 -6.57 -27.93
N ASP A 7 -26.85 -6.65 -28.78
CA ASP A 7 -26.80 -6.08 -30.15
C ASP A 7 -27.61 -4.79 -30.35
N ALA A 8 -28.28 -4.25 -29.32
CA ALA A 8 -28.99 -2.97 -29.44
C ALA A 8 -28.08 -1.74 -29.31
N GLY A 9 -26.89 -1.88 -28.69
CA GLY A 9 -25.94 -0.78 -28.50
C GLY A 9 -25.06 -0.47 -29.71
N ILE A 10 -24.89 -1.42 -30.63
CA ILE A 10 -24.07 -1.26 -31.84
C ILE A 10 -24.90 -0.71 -33.01
N LEU A 11 -26.21 -1.00 -33.04
CA LEU A 11 -27.13 -0.45 -34.04
C LEU A 11 -27.49 1.04 -33.82
N LEU A 12 -27.40 1.55 -32.59
CA LEU A 12 -27.55 3.00 -32.32
C LEU A 12 -26.30 3.82 -32.68
N LEU A 13 -25.14 3.16 -32.75
CA LEU A 13 -23.85 3.75 -33.10
C LEU A 13 -23.63 3.79 -34.63
N LEU A 14 -24.32 2.93 -35.39
CA LEU A 14 -24.38 2.98 -36.86
C LEU A 14 -25.45 3.94 -37.40
N ALA A 15 -26.53 4.18 -36.64
CA ALA A 15 -27.58 5.14 -37.01
C ALA A 15 -27.20 6.61 -36.78
N THR A 16 -26.15 6.89 -36.01
CA THR A 16 -25.62 8.25 -35.78
C THR A 16 -24.42 8.60 -36.66
N LEU A 17 -23.91 7.64 -37.44
CA LEU A 17 -22.80 7.81 -38.38
C LEU A 17 -23.25 8.10 -39.83
N PHE A 18 -24.56 8.28 -40.09
CA PHE A 18 -25.13 8.52 -41.43
C PHE A 18 -26.07 9.73 -41.56
N THR A 19 -25.98 10.73 -40.68
CA THR A 19 -26.76 11.99 -40.79
C THR A 19 -25.91 13.27 -40.87
N SER A 20 -24.68 13.18 -41.38
CA SER A 20 -23.94 14.35 -41.86
C SER A 20 -23.75 14.28 -43.38
N THR A 21 -24.86 14.46 -44.11
CA THR A 21 -24.85 14.77 -45.54
C THR A 21 -24.46 16.22 -45.73
N SER A 22 -23.18 16.49 -45.98
CA SER A 22 -22.76 17.73 -46.64
C SER A 22 -22.97 17.57 -48.14
N THR A 23 -24.13 18.04 -48.61
CA THR A 23 -24.36 18.29 -50.03
C THR A 23 -23.51 19.50 -50.43
N VAL A 24 -22.50 19.23 -51.24
CA VAL A 24 -21.79 20.24 -52.02
C VAL A 24 -22.78 20.73 -53.08
N PHE A 25 -23.39 21.89 -52.85
CA PHE A 25 -24.14 22.62 -53.87
C PHE A 25 -23.33 23.82 -54.35
N ALA A 26 -23.01 23.74 -55.65
CA ALA A 26 -22.92 24.82 -56.63
C ALA A 26 -22.12 26.08 -56.25
N GLN A 27 -20.88 26.14 -56.75
CA GLN A 27 -20.31 27.41 -57.21
C GLN A 27 -20.30 27.44 -58.74
N SER A 28 -21.35 28.07 -59.24
CA SER A 28 -21.52 28.75 -60.52
C SER A 28 -20.24 29.06 -61.31
N ASP A 29 -20.17 28.53 -62.54
CA ASP A 29 -19.46 29.15 -63.66
C ASP A 29 -20.08 30.53 -63.92
N GLN A 30 -19.39 31.61 -63.54
CA GLN A 30 -19.68 32.93 -64.09
C GLN A 30 -18.40 33.64 -64.52
N LYS A 31 -18.30 33.73 -65.84
CA LYS A 31 -17.34 34.43 -66.68
C LYS A 31 -16.72 35.68 -66.07
N ASP A 32 -15.40 35.73 -66.17
CA ASP A 32 -14.60 36.94 -66.29
C ASP A 32 -15.24 37.93 -67.27
N THR A 33 -15.81 39.01 -66.73
CA THR A 33 -15.87 40.33 -67.37
C THR A 33 -15.91 41.40 -66.28
N LEU A 34 -14.74 41.77 -65.75
CA LEU A 34 -14.53 43.02 -65.04
C LEU A 34 -14.69 44.19 -66.04
N LYS A 35 -15.93 44.58 -66.32
CA LYS A 35 -16.22 45.93 -66.79
C LYS A 35 -16.22 46.85 -65.58
N VAL A 36 -15.07 47.50 -65.35
CA VAL A 36 -14.95 48.64 -64.45
C VAL A 36 -15.90 49.73 -64.95
N THR A 37 -17.01 49.94 -64.24
CA THR A 37 -17.89 51.09 -64.46
C THR A 37 -17.66 52.03 -63.28
N SER A 38 -16.94 53.11 -63.58
CA SER A 38 -16.30 54.03 -62.65
C SER A 38 -17.26 55.08 -62.04
N SER A 39 -18.28 54.65 -61.27
CA SER A 39 -19.18 55.64 -60.63
C SER A 39 -19.87 55.25 -59.30
N GLN A 40 -19.51 54.15 -58.62
CA GLN A 40 -20.03 53.83 -57.27
C GLN A 40 -18.93 53.84 -56.19
N ILE A 41 -18.28 54.99 -55.99
CA ILE A 41 -17.24 55.19 -54.95
C ILE A 41 -17.81 55.74 -53.63
N VAL A 42 -19.13 55.79 -53.43
CA VAL A 42 -19.70 56.39 -52.21
C VAL A 42 -20.62 55.41 -51.47
N GLN A 43 -20.17 55.02 -50.27
CA GLN A 43 -20.85 54.31 -49.16
C GLN A 43 -20.81 52.76 -49.10
N GLN A 44 -19.70 52.20 -48.61
CA GLN A 44 -19.77 51.10 -47.63
C GLN A 44 -19.73 51.74 -46.23
N GLN A 45 -20.88 51.89 -45.57
CA GLN A 45 -20.93 52.33 -44.17
C GLN A 45 -20.50 51.18 -43.24
N PHE A 46 -19.59 51.46 -42.30
CA PHE A 46 -19.25 50.53 -41.21
C PHE A 46 -20.51 50.12 -40.44
N ASP A 47 -20.78 48.80 -40.35
CA ASP A 47 -21.94 48.27 -39.64
C ASP A 47 -21.72 48.28 -38.12
N PHE A 48 -22.02 49.41 -37.49
CA PHE A 48 -21.97 49.57 -36.04
C PHE A 48 -22.90 48.61 -35.30
N LYS A 49 -24.00 48.17 -35.91
CA LYS A 49 -25.01 47.33 -35.26
C LYS A 49 -24.52 45.89 -35.14
N ASP A 50 -23.93 45.35 -36.20
CA ASP A 50 -23.33 44.02 -36.18
C ASP A 50 -22.11 43.98 -35.24
N VAL A 51 -21.23 44.99 -35.31
CA VAL A 51 -20.05 45.09 -34.43
C VAL A 51 -20.45 45.24 -32.96
N ALA A 52 -21.44 46.07 -32.65
CA ALA A 52 -21.96 46.20 -31.29
C ALA A 52 -22.55 44.87 -30.79
N ASN A 53 -23.36 44.19 -31.59
CA ASN A 53 -23.96 42.90 -31.21
C ASN A 53 -22.91 41.81 -30.94
N ARG A 54 -21.83 41.75 -31.74
CA ARG A 54 -20.72 40.82 -31.52
C ARG A 54 -19.93 41.17 -30.26
N LEU A 55 -19.69 42.46 -29.99
CA LEU A 55 -19.03 42.91 -28.76
C LEU A 55 -19.85 42.57 -27.51
N THR A 56 -21.17 42.71 -27.56
CA THR A 56 -22.05 42.33 -26.44
C THR A 56 -21.94 40.83 -26.16
N LYS A 57 -21.94 39.99 -27.20
CA LYS A 57 -21.75 38.53 -27.08
C LYS A 57 -20.37 38.15 -26.54
N LEU A 58 -19.32 38.85 -26.94
CA LEU A 58 -17.95 38.62 -26.45
C LEU A 58 -17.71 39.13 -25.02
N SER A 59 -18.49 40.12 -24.58
CA SER A 59 -18.41 40.69 -23.23
C SER A 59 -18.97 39.77 -22.13
N ASP A 60 -19.83 38.81 -22.51
CA ASP A 60 -20.39 37.82 -21.61
C ASP A 60 -19.40 36.65 -21.41
N ILE A 61 -18.44 36.86 -20.52
CA ILE A 61 -17.45 35.86 -20.11
C ILE A 61 -17.99 35.11 -18.89
N SER A 62 -19.15 34.46 -19.04
CA SER A 62 -19.60 33.49 -18.05
C SER A 62 -18.74 32.24 -18.19
N MET A 63 -17.80 32.05 -17.25
CA MET A 63 -17.17 30.75 -17.09
C MET A 63 -18.24 29.76 -16.62
N PRO A 64 -18.27 28.51 -17.13
CA PRO A 64 -19.22 27.52 -16.67
C PRO A 64 -19.10 27.41 -15.15
N MET A 65 -20.15 27.81 -14.43
CA MET A 65 -20.22 27.65 -12.99
C MET A 65 -20.26 26.15 -12.73
N VAL A 66 -19.28 25.65 -11.97
CA VAL A 66 -19.36 24.31 -11.39
C VAL A 66 -20.56 24.32 -10.46
N GLU A 67 -21.62 23.59 -10.81
CA GLU A 67 -22.82 23.45 -9.97
C GLU A 67 -22.40 23.09 -8.55
N VAL A 68 -22.68 24.00 -7.62
CA VAL A 68 -22.45 23.78 -6.19
C VAL A 68 -23.61 22.94 -5.69
N ASP A 69 -23.55 21.64 -5.95
CA ASP A 69 -24.50 20.67 -5.41
C ASP A 69 -24.57 20.79 -3.88
N SER A 70 -25.77 20.69 -3.33
CA SER A 70 -25.97 20.74 -1.88
C SER A 70 -25.17 19.63 -1.19
N LEU A 71 -24.51 19.96 -0.08
CA LEU A 71 -23.59 19.07 0.64
C LEU A 71 -24.22 17.70 0.97
N GLY A 72 -25.52 17.68 1.28
CA GLY A 72 -26.28 16.44 1.52
C GLY A 72 -26.45 15.55 0.27
N ARG A 73 -26.76 16.13 -0.91
CA ARG A 73 -26.83 15.37 -2.17
C ARG A 73 -25.46 14.85 -2.58
N ARG A 74 -24.41 15.63 -2.36
CA ARG A 74 -23.02 15.23 -2.63
C ARG A 74 -22.56 14.07 -1.74
N ILE A 75 -22.88 14.10 -0.44
CA ILE A 75 -22.54 12.99 0.46
C ILE A 75 -23.31 11.73 0.05
N ARG A 76 -24.62 11.82 -0.22
CA ARG A 76 -25.44 10.66 -0.61
C ARG A 76 -24.95 10.03 -1.91
N THR A 77 -24.68 10.83 -2.94
CA THR A 77 -24.16 10.33 -4.22
C THR A 77 -22.75 9.75 -4.08
N THR A 78 -21.91 10.33 -3.21
CA THR A 78 -20.58 9.80 -2.89
C THR A 78 -20.69 8.45 -2.19
N ILE A 79 -21.55 8.31 -1.18
CA ILE A 79 -21.76 7.04 -0.46
C ILE A 79 -22.28 5.94 -1.42
N LEU A 80 -23.25 6.26 -2.30
CA LEU A 80 -23.75 5.29 -3.27
C LEU A 80 -22.66 4.85 -4.26
N ARG A 81 -21.83 5.80 -4.72
CA ARG A 81 -20.67 5.51 -5.58
C ARG A 81 -19.61 4.69 -4.84
N ASP A 82 -19.39 4.98 -3.57
CA ASP A 82 -18.42 4.28 -2.73
C ASP A 82 -18.87 2.82 -2.50
N LEU A 83 -20.16 2.61 -2.21
CA LEU A 83 -20.77 1.28 -2.10
C LEU A 83 -20.67 0.50 -3.41
N ALA A 84 -20.99 1.13 -4.55
CA ALA A 84 -20.92 0.50 -5.87
C ALA A 84 -19.49 0.11 -6.28
N ASN A 85 -18.47 0.77 -5.73
CA ASN A 85 -17.07 0.48 -6.00
C ASN A 85 -16.40 -0.39 -4.92
N THR A 86 -17.21 -1.03 -4.07
CA THR A 86 -16.72 -2.00 -3.08
C THR A 86 -16.45 -3.32 -3.77
N HIS A 87 -15.25 -3.86 -3.56
CA HIS A 87 -14.85 -5.14 -4.14
C HIS A 87 -14.15 -5.98 -3.10
N GLY A 88 -14.40 -7.30 -3.09
CA GLY A 88 -13.68 -8.20 -2.19
C GLY A 88 -14.37 -9.53 -1.96
N GLN A 89 -14.12 -10.12 -0.80
CA GLN A 89 -14.76 -11.38 -0.43
C GLN A 89 -15.04 -11.51 1.07
N ILE A 90 -16.11 -12.23 1.38
CA ILE A 90 -16.46 -12.70 2.72
C ILE A 90 -16.55 -14.22 2.68
N ASP A 91 -15.76 -14.88 3.49
CA ASP A 91 -15.72 -16.33 3.67
C ASP A 91 -16.43 -16.69 4.98
N LEU A 92 -17.50 -17.47 4.88
CA LEU A 92 -18.13 -18.17 6.00
C LEU A 92 -17.67 -19.62 5.97
N ALA A 93 -17.20 -20.15 7.08
CA ALA A 93 -16.79 -21.54 7.19
C ALA A 93 -17.33 -22.16 8.47
N TYR A 94 -17.84 -23.38 8.35
CA TYR A 94 -18.26 -24.20 9.45
C TYR A 94 -17.49 -25.52 9.38
N ALA A 95 -16.74 -25.83 10.43
CA ALA A 95 -16.02 -27.08 10.56
C ALA A 95 -16.58 -27.90 11.71
N TYR A 96 -16.65 -29.22 11.54
CA TYR A 96 -17.09 -30.18 12.54
C TYR A 96 -16.18 -31.41 12.54
N GLY A 97 -15.77 -31.86 13.72
CA GLY A 97 -14.99 -33.08 13.89
C GLY A 97 -13.75 -32.88 14.73
N LEU A 98 -12.73 -33.73 14.50
CA LEU A 98 -11.48 -33.69 15.24
C LEU A 98 -10.66 -32.45 14.84
N ASN A 99 -10.64 -31.47 15.72
CA ASN A 99 -9.76 -30.32 15.59
C ASN A 99 -8.35 -30.72 16.04
N THR A 100 -7.31 -30.09 15.52
CA THR A 100 -5.91 -30.35 15.93
C THR A 100 -5.12 -29.09 16.26
N VAL A 101 -5.80 -27.95 16.32
CA VAL A 101 -5.20 -26.63 16.52
C VAL A 101 -5.82 -26.00 17.78
N PHE A 102 -5.47 -26.48 18.98
CA PHE A 102 -6.01 -25.98 20.25
C PHE A 102 -4.97 -25.93 21.39
N ILE A 103 -5.32 -25.17 22.43
CA ILE A 103 -4.59 -25.06 23.72
C ILE A 103 -5.31 -25.88 24.83
N ASP A 104 -6.59 -26.24 24.62
CA ASP A 104 -7.43 -26.94 25.59
C ASP A 104 -7.93 -28.28 25.01
N THR A 105 -7.54 -29.39 25.62
CA THR A 105 -7.86 -30.76 25.20
C THR A 105 -9.31 -31.16 25.43
N SER A 106 -10.08 -30.39 26.20
CA SER A 106 -11.48 -30.71 26.54
C SER A 106 -12.46 -30.59 25.37
N ARG A 107 -12.02 -30.05 24.21
CA ARG A 107 -12.85 -29.81 23.01
C ARG A 107 -12.25 -30.39 21.72
N SER A 108 -11.59 -31.55 21.80
CA SER A 108 -10.93 -32.18 20.65
C SER A 108 -11.88 -32.46 19.47
N ILE A 109 -13.12 -32.85 19.76
CA ILE A 109 -14.20 -32.99 18.77
C ILE A 109 -15.20 -31.87 19.01
N GLY A 110 -15.45 -31.03 18.00
CA GLY A 110 -16.36 -29.91 18.15
C GLY A 110 -16.72 -29.22 16.85
N SER A 111 -17.61 -28.24 16.98
CA SER A 111 -18.00 -27.35 15.89
C SER A 111 -17.28 -26.00 15.99
N ILE A 112 -16.80 -25.52 14.85
CA ILE A 112 -16.05 -24.27 14.72
C ILE A 112 -16.73 -23.46 13.64
N PHE A 113 -17.20 -22.28 14.02
CA PHE A 113 -17.67 -21.29 13.07
C PHE A 113 -16.58 -20.24 12.88
N ASN A 114 -16.15 -20.08 11.63
CA ASN A 114 -15.20 -19.06 11.22
C ASN A 114 -15.88 -18.15 10.20
N THR A 115 -15.73 -16.84 10.36
CA THR A 115 -16.05 -15.88 9.32
C THR A 115 -14.87 -14.95 9.15
N SER A 116 -14.43 -14.77 7.92
CA SER A 116 -13.35 -13.85 7.59
C SER A 116 -13.72 -13.07 6.35
N GLY A 117 -13.22 -11.85 6.23
CA GLY A 117 -13.47 -11.04 5.07
C GLY A 117 -12.31 -10.13 4.79
N ASN A 118 -12.12 -9.82 3.51
CA ASN A 118 -11.22 -8.79 3.05
C ASN A 118 -11.86 -8.10 1.85
N PHE A 119 -12.18 -6.82 2.00
CA PHE A 119 -12.77 -6.02 0.93
C PHE A 119 -12.25 -4.59 0.96
N SER A 120 -12.11 -4.01 -0.23
CA SER A 120 -11.73 -2.62 -0.44
C SER A 120 -12.99 -1.81 -0.71
N THR A 121 -13.24 -0.79 0.10
CA THR A 121 -14.38 0.13 -0.03
C THR A 121 -13.89 1.58 0.03
N ALA A 122 -14.80 2.53 -0.08
CA ALA A 122 -14.52 3.92 0.23
C ALA A 122 -15.53 4.44 1.26
N VAL A 123 -15.10 5.35 2.13
CA VAL A 123 -15.98 6.03 3.10
C VAL A 123 -15.81 7.51 2.89
N VAL A 124 -16.84 8.15 2.30
CA VAL A 124 -16.82 9.59 1.98
C VAL A 124 -15.63 9.93 1.09
N GLY A 125 -15.35 9.08 0.10
CA GLY A 125 -14.24 9.23 -0.84
C GLY A 125 -12.84 8.95 -0.27
N LEU A 126 -12.71 8.45 0.97
CA LEU A 126 -11.46 7.88 1.48
C LEU A 126 -11.45 6.37 1.23
N PRO A 127 -10.50 5.84 0.43
CA PRO A 127 -10.42 4.42 0.15
C PRO A 127 -9.85 3.66 1.35
N ILE A 128 -10.57 2.64 1.82
CA ILE A 128 -10.27 1.88 3.03
C ILE A 128 -10.37 0.38 2.70
N ASN A 129 -9.39 -0.39 3.15
CA ASN A 129 -9.42 -1.84 3.15
C ASN A 129 -9.91 -2.34 4.51
N VAL A 130 -11.00 -3.09 4.48
CA VAL A 130 -11.63 -3.72 5.64
C VAL A 130 -11.23 -5.18 5.65
N SER A 131 -10.66 -5.64 6.76
CA SER A 131 -10.36 -7.05 6.98
C SER A 131 -10.83 -7.48 8.36
N PHE A 132 -11.35 -8.69 8.47
CA PHE A 132 -11.77 -9.23 9.75
C PHE A 132 -11.63 -10.75 9.77
N ASN A 133 -11.49 -11.28 10.97
CA ASN A 133 -11.52 -12.71 11.25
C ASN A 133 -12.23 -12.91 12.59
N TYR A 134 -13.27 -13.73 12.57
CA TYR A 134 -13.96 -14.17 13.76
C TYR A 134 -14.01 -15.69 13.75
N SER A 135 -13.60 -16.28 14.85
CA SER A 135 -13.73 -17.69 15.15
C SER A 135 -14.51 -17.85 16.45
N SER A 136 -15.38 -18.86 16.51
CA SER A 136 -15.99 -19.31 17.76
C SER A 136 -14.96 -19.91 18.74
N LEU A 137 -13.74 -20.19 18.28
CA LEU A 137 -12.64 -20.60 19.13
C LEU A 137 -12.10 -19.39 19.90
N LYS A 138 -12.10 -19.47 21.23
CA LYS A 138 -11.70 -18.35 22.11
C LYS A 138 -10.20 -18.04 22.06
N VAL A 139 -9.35 -19.01 21.71
CA VAL A 139 -7.88 -18.86 21.58
C VAL A 139 -7.33 -19.86 20.53
N PRO A 140 -7.61 -19.66 19.23
CA PRO A 140 -6.99 -20.51 18.21
C PRO A 140 -5.49 -20.19 18.13
N LEU A 141 -4.65 -21.21 17.99
CA LEU A 141 -3.21 -20.99 17.74
C LEU A 141 -3.04 -20.14 16.49
N GLY A 142 -2.39 -18.98 16.64
CA GLY A 142 -1.93 -18.13 15.53
C GLY A 142 -2.90 -17.08 14.99
N ALA A 143 -4.20 -17.07 15.30
CA ALA A 143 -5.13 -16.08 14.73
C ALA A 143 -6.26 -15.65 15.67
N ASN A 144 -5.97 -14.71 16.58
CA ASN A 144 -6.99 -14.08 17.42
C ASN A 144 -8.12 -13.44 16.58
N ASN A 145 -9.33 -13.37 17.14
CA ASN A 145 -10.43 -12.62 16.53
C ASN A 145 -10.03 -11.16 16.35
N TYR A 146 -10.20 -10.63 15.15
CA TYR A 146 -9.84 -9.26 14.83
C TYR A 146 -10.77 -8.62 13.80
N PHE A 147 -10.73 -7.29 13.79
CA PHE A 147 -11.31 -6.42 12.78
C PHE A 147 -10.27 -5.35 12.49
N ARG A 148 -10.11 -4.92 11.24
CA ARG A 148 -9.14 -3.92 10.81
C ARG A 148 -9.73 -3.08 9.68
N LEU A 149 -9.70 -1.77 9.85
CA LEU A 149 -9.87 -0.77 8.81
C LEU A 149 -8.49 -0.18 8.54
N SER A 150 -8.08 -0.15 7.28
CA SER A 150 -6.76 0.37 6.88
C SER A 150 -6.89 1.29 5.67
N LEU A 151 -6.27 2.46 5.71
CA LEU A 151 -6.28 3.39 4.58
C LEU A 151 -5.52 2.81 3.37
N ASP A 152 -6.17 2.78 2.20
CA ASP A 152 -5.53 2.42 0.94
C ASP A 152 -4.88 3.65 0.31
N LYS A 153 -3.61 3.88 0.66
CA LYS A 153 -2.85 5.04 0.20
C LYS A 153 -2.66 5.06 -1.31
N GLU A 154 -2.45 3.91 -1.95
CA GLU A 154 -2.21 3.84 -3.39
C GLU A 154 -3.46 4.27 -4.15
N ARG A 155 -4.63 3.75 -3.75
CA ARG A 155 -5.91 4.14 -4.33
C ARG A 155 -6.22 5.61 -4.06
N LEU A 156 -5.87 6.14 -2.88
CA LEU A 156 -6.04 7.57 -2.56
C LEU A 156 -5.21 8.45 -3.50
N VAL A 157 -3.93 8.10 -3.70
CA VAL A 157 -3.03 8.82 -4.63
C VAL A 157 -3.55 8.74 -6.07
N GLN A 158 -4.04 7.58 -6.51
CA GLN A 158 -4.64 7.43 -7.84
C GLN A 158 -5.90 8.28 -8.02
N GLN A 159 -6.80 8.30 -7.03
CA GLN A 159 -7.99 9.15 -7.04
C GLN A 159 -7.64 10.64 -7.09
N GLN A 160 -6.60 11.06 -6.36
CA GLN A 160 -6.10 12.44 -6.42
C GLN A 160 -5.51 12.77 -7.79
N LYS A 161 -4.72 11.87 -8.39
CA LYS A 161 -4.20 12.02 -9.76
C LYS A 161 -5.34 12.16 -10.78
N GLN A 162 -6.37 11.33 -10.70
CA GLN A 162 -7.53 11.41 -11.60
C GLN A 162 -8.29 12.73 -11.44
N LYS A 163 -8.50 13.22 -10.21
CA LYS A 163 -9.11 14.54 -9.96
C LYS A 163 -8.30 15.68 -10.55
N LEU A 164 -6.97 15.62 -10.46
CA LEU A 164 -6.10 16.64 -11.07
C LEU A 164 -6.11 16.57 -12.59
N ILE A 165 -6.10 15.37 -13.20
CA ILE A 165 -6.23 15.21 -14.65
C ILE A 165 -7.56 15.80 -15.14
N GLY A 166 -8.66 15.53 -14.44
CA GLY A 166 -9.96 16.13 -14.74
C GLY A 166 -9.92 17.66 -14.65
N SER A 167 -9.34 18.21 -13.58
CA SER A 167 -9.18 19.66 -13.43
C SER A 167 -8.31 20.29 -14.52
N ILE A 168 -7.24 19.62 -14.95
CA ILE A 168 -6.39 20.10 -16.06
C ILE A 168 -7.18 20.09 -17.37
N SER A 169 -7.93 19.01 -17.64
CA SER A 169 -8.81 18.93 -18.81
C SER A 169 -9.88 20.02 -18.81
N ASP A 170 -10.45 20.37 -17.66
CA ASP A 170 -11.45 21.43 -17.56
C ASP A 170 -10.83 22.80 -17.82
N ILE A 171 -9.62 23.05 -17.29
CA ILE A 171 -8.84 24.26 -17.60
C ILE A 171 -8.51 24.32 -19.10
N GLU A 172 -8.15 23.21 -19.74
CA GLU A 172 -7.88 23.16 -21.19
C GLU A 172 -9.12 23.47 -22.04
N LYS A 173 -10.30 23.00 -21.64
CA LYS A 173 -11.56 23.38 -22.27
C LYS A 173 -11.84 24.88 -22.12
N GLN A 174 -11.60 25.44 -20.94
CA GLN A 174 -11.71 26.88 -20.70
C GLN A 174 -10.72 27.69 -21.55
N GLN A 175 -9.48 27.22 -21.69
CA GLN A 175 -8.47 27.84 -22.57
C GLN A 175 -8.87 27.79 -24.03
N THR A 176 -9.41 26.66 -24.50
CA THR A 176 -9.86 26.51 -25.88
C THR A 176 -11.02 27.45 -26.19
N SER A 177 -11.99 27.56 -25.28
CA SER A 177 -13.09 28.52 -25.38
C SER A 177 -12.59 29.96 -25.40
N LEU A 178 -11.62 30.30 -24.54
CA LEU A 178 -11.04 31.64 -24.49
C LEU A 178 -10.24 31.98 -25.74
N HIS A 179 -9.47 31.04 -26.29
CA HIS A 179 -8.76 31.21 -27.57
C HIS A 179 -9.72 31.44 -28.74
N SER A 180 -10.85 30.74 -28.78
CA SER A 180 -11.89 30.99 -29.79
C SER A 180 -12.43 32.42 -29.69
N LYS A 181 -12.72 32.90 -28.47
CA LYS A 181 -13.19 34.28 -28.24
C LYS A 181 -12.12 35.33 -28.57
N GLN A 182 -10.83 35.04 -28.30
CA GLN A 182 -9.72 35.91 -28.68
C GLN A 182 -9.54 36.00 -30.20
N ALA A 183 -9.67 34.87 -30.93
CA ALA A 183 -9.59 34.86 -32.38
C ALA A 183 -10.70 35.70 -33.02
N GLU A 184 -11.94 35.60 -32.51
CA GLU A 184 -13.07 36.41 -32.94
C GLU A 184 -12.85 37.92 -32.63
N LEU A 185 -12.34 38.24 -31.43
CA LEU A 185 -12.01 39.61 -31.04
C LEU A 185 -10.88 40.21 -31.91
N ASN A 186 -9.85 39.43 -32.25
CA ASN A 186 -8.77 39.87 -33.14
C ASN A 186 -9.27 40.10 -34.57
N GLY A 187 -10.21 39.28 -35.06
CA GLY A 187 -10.87 39.50 -36.34
C GLY A 187 -11.68 40.79 -36.36
N LEU A 188 -12.42 41.09 -35.28
CA LEU A 188 -13.13 42.36 -35.09
C LEU A 188 -12.17 43.56 -35.02
N MET A 189 -11.06 43.42 -34.31
CA MET A 189 -10.02 44.45 -34.23
C MET A 189 -9.44 44.75 -35.63
N GLY A 190 -9.09 43.72 -36.40
CA GLY A 190 -8.59 43.88 -37.77
C GLY A 190 -9.61 44.54 -38.70
N TYR A 191 -10.89 44.19 -38.58
CA TYR A 191 -11.96 44.85 -39.33
C TYR A 191 -12.07 46.35 -39.01
N VAL A 192 -12.06 46.71 -37.73
CA VAL A 192 -12.08 48.11 -37.27
C VAL A 192 -10.85 48.88 -37.74
N GLU A 193 -9.66 48.28 -37.68
CA GLU A 193 -8.42 48.89 -38.13
C GLU A 193 -8.43 49.20 -39.64
N VAL A 194 -8.93 48.26 -40.45
CA VAL A 194 -9.09 48.48 -41.90
C VAL A 194 -10.09 49.62 -42.17
N SER A 195 -11.22 49.67 -41.46
CA SER A 195 -12.18 50.77 -41.60
C SER A 195 -11.62 52.12 -41.16
N MET A 196 -10.84 52.16 -40.08
CA MET A 196 -10.12 53.37 -39.65
C MET A 196 -9.08 53.81 -40.69
N ASP A 197 -8.35 52.89 -41.31
CA ASP A 197 -7.37 53.23 -42.36
C ASP A 197 -8.05 53.73 -43.63
N GLN A 198 -9.18 53.12 -44.03
CA GLN A 198 -10.00 53.61 -45.15
C GLN A 198 -10.49 55.04 -44.90
N LEU A 199 -10.96 55.35 -43.69
CA LEU A 199 -11.38 56.71 -43.33
C LEU A 199 -10.23 57.70 -43.34
N LYS A 200 -9.05 57.33 -42.83
CA LYS A 200 -7.86 58.18 -42.88
C LYS A 200 -7.49 58.51 -44.33
N ARG A 201 -7.53 57.51 -45.23
CA ARG A 201 -7.28 57.70 -46.66
C ARG A 201 -8.34 58.57 -47.33
N LEU A 202 -9.61 58.43 -46.96
CA LEU A 202 -10.69 59.27 -47.49
C LEU A 202 -10.59 60.72 -47.01
N ALA A 203 -10.35 60.92 -45.71
CA ALA A 203 -10.12 62.25 -45.14
C ALA A 203 -8.90 62.94 -45.76
N ALA A 204 -7.79 62.22 -45.96
CA ALA A 204 -6.61 62.75 -46.64
C ALA A 204 -6.91 63.20 -48.08
N ARG A 205 -7.69 62.41 -48.84
CA ARG A 205 -8.13 62.76 -50.20
C ARG A 205 -9.07 63.96 -50.21
N GLU A 206 -9.98 64.07 -49.24
CA GLU A 206 -10.91 65.20 -49.13
C GLU A 206 -10.17 66.52 -48.82
N VAL A 207 -9.18 66.46 -47.93
CA VAL A 207 -8.31 67.60 -47.60
C VAL A 207 -7.48 68.05 -48.81
N GLU A 208 -6.92 67.11 -49.58
CA GLU A 208 -6.24 67.44 -50.84
C GLU A 208 -7.19 68.07 -51.86
N ARG A 209 -8.43 67.56 -51.95
CA ARG A 209 -9.44 68.07 -52.88
C ARG A 209 -9.92 69.48 -52.51
N GLN A 210 -10.08 69.77 -51.22
CA GLN A 210 -10.38 71.11 -50.71
C GLN A 210 -9.22 72.08 -50.97
N LYS A 211 -7.97 71.63 -50.80
CA LYS A 211 -6.78 72.43 -51.13
C LYS A 211 -6.77 72.78 -52.63
N GLN A 212 -7.08 71.83 -53.51
CA GLN A 212 -7.19 72.07 -54.95
C GLN A 212 -8.35 73.02 -55.31
N GLN A 213 -9.52 72.89 -54.68
CA GLN A 213 -10.66 73.80 -54.90
C GLN A 213 -10.42 75.22 -54.38
N ALA A 214 -9.72 75.37 -53.25
CA ALA A 214 -9.30 76.68 -52.74
C ALA A 214 -8.29 77.35 -53.70
N THR A 215 -7.40 76.56 -54.30
CA THR A 215 -6.44 77.06 -55.30
C THR A 215 -7.12 77.47 -56.61
N ALA A 216 -8.21 76.79 -57.01
CA ALA A 216 -9.03 77.16 -58.17
C ALA A 216 -9.88 78.42 -57.92
N ARG A 217 -10.49 78.56 -56.74
CA ARG A 217 -11.27 79.75 -56.35
C ARG A 217 -10.43 81.03 -56.20
N MET A 218 -9.12 80.92 -55.97
CA MET A 218 -8.20 82.07 -56.03
C MET A 218 -7.86 82.51 -57.47
N ARG A 219 -8.10 81.66 -58.49
CA ARG A 219 -7.89 82.04 -59.90
C ARG A 219 -9.10 82.72 -60.54
N ASP A 220 -10.33 82.38 -60.10
CA ASP A 220 -11.57 82.90 -60.71
C ASP A 220 -12.11 84.20 -60.09
N SER A 221 -11.49 84.73 -59.02
CA SER A 221 -11.92 85.97 -58.35
C SER A 221 -11.28 87.26 -58.89
N ILE A 222 -10.63 87.22 -60.07
CA ILE A 222 -9.99 88.40 -60.71
C ILE A 222 -10.78 88.96 -61.92
N ALA A 223 -11.89 88.35 -62.36
CA ALA A 223 -12.72 88.90 -63.44
C ALA A 223 -14.20 88.99 -63.06
N GLY A 224 -14.74 90.21 -62.97
CA GLY A 224 -16.09 90.48 -62.47
C GLY A 224 -17.21 90.45 -63.52
N ARG A 225 -18.42 90.06 -63.08
CA ARG A 225 -19.74 90.73 -63.25
C ARG A 225 -20.85 89.84 -62.67
N VAL A 226 -21.84 90.47 -62.04
CA VAL A 226 -23.11 89.98 -61.45
C VAL A 226 -24.24 90.25 -62.49
N PRO A 227 -25.47 89.65 -62.54
CA PRO A 227 -26.26 88.92 -61.51
C PRO A 227 -27.06 87.64 -61.93
N ASP A 228 -27.65 87.02 -60.89
CA ASP A 228 -28.96 86.34 -60.78
C ASP A 228 -29.28 85.07 -61.60
N SER A 229 -29.21 83.93 -60.90
CA SER A 229 -30.33 82.99 -60.79
C SER A 229 -30.14 82.05 -59.58
N LEU A 230 -31.23 81.83 -58.85
CA LEU A 230 -31.37 80.81 -57.80
C LEU A 230 -31.22 79.41 -58.41
N GLU A 231 -30.11 78.73 -58.13
CA GLU A 231 -30.08 77.28 -58.04
C GLU A 231 -29.48 76.88 -56.69
N GLN A 232 -30.33 76.27 -55.86
CA GLN A 232 -29.89 75.49 -54.71
C GLN A 232 -29.03 74.32 -55.23
N ALA A 233 -27.71 74.54 -55.27
CA ALA A 233 -26.79 73.42 -55.25
C ALA A 233 -27.00 72.70 -53.92
N ASN A 234 -27.57 71.49 -53.99
CA ASN A 234 -27.60 70.51 -52.92
C ASN A 234 -26.14 70.30 -52.45
N ILE A 235 -25.71 71.08 -51.47
CA ILE A 235 -24.50 70.77 -50.71
C ILE A 235 -24.89 69.56 -49.87
N ALA A 236 -24.52 68.37 -50.37
CA ALA A 236 -24.47 67.17 -49.56
C ALA A 236 -23.78 67.56 -48.25
N LYS A 237 -24.48 67.36 -47.11
CA LYS A 237 -23.95 67.64 -45.78
C LYS A 237 -22.50 67.15 -45.70
N PRO A 238 -21.51 67.99 -45.34
CA PRO A 238 -20.16 67.50 -45.15
C PRO A 238 -20.25 66.36 -44.12
N ILE A 239 -19.80 65.17 -44.51
CA ILE A 239 -19.69 64.06 -43.58
C ILE A 239 -18.73 64.54 -42.50
N ASP A 240 -19.21 64.64 -41.26
CA ASP A 240 -18.36 64.95 -40.12
C ASP A 240 -17.47 63.73 -39.83
N TYR A 241 -16.37 63.65 -40.57
CA TYR A 241 -15.38 62.59 -40.46
C TYR A 241 -14.81 62.48 -39.03
N GLN A 242 -14.90 63.56 -38.24
CA GLN A 242 -14.41 63.61 -36.87
C GLN A 242 -15.34 62.85 -35.92
N GLN A 243 -16.65 63.11 -35.97
CA GLN A 243 -17.64 62.34 -35.19
C GLN A 243 -17.63 60.84 -35.54
N TYR A 244 -17.40 60.51 -36.81
CA TYR A 244 -17.29 59.12 -37.25
C TYR A 244 -16.00 58.45 -36.76
N ALA A 245 -14.87 59.17 -36.77
CA ALA A 245 -13.61 58.71 -36.22
C ALA A 245 -13.66 58.53 -34.69
N ASP A 246 -14.33 59.42 -33.96
CA ASP A 246 -14.53 59.31 -32.51
C ASP A 246 -15.39 58.10 -32.15
N SER A 247 -16.42 57.81 -32.95
CA SER A 247 -17.27 56.63 -32.79
C SER A 247 -16.50 55.33 -33.00
N LEU A 248 -15.63 55.26 -34.02
CA LEU A 248 -14.75 54.12 -34.26
C LEU A 248 -13.66 53.97 -33.19
N SER A 249 -13.10 55.09 -32.72
CA SER A 249 -12.13 55.11 -31.62
C SER A 249 -12.72 54.56 -30.32
N ASN A 250 -13.99 54.88 -30.02
CA ASN A 250 -14.73 54.32 -28.89
C ASN A 250 -14.99 52.80 -29.01
N VAL A 251 -15.26 52.31 -30.23
CA VAL A 251 -15.38 50.86 -30.48
C VAL A 251 -14.02 50.18 -30.31
N TYR A 252 -12.95 50.79 -30.82
CA TYR A 252 -11.59 50.28 -30.69
C TYR A 252 -11.13 50.23 -29.23
N SER A 253 -11.38 51.25 -28.42
CA SER A 253 -11.03 51.25 -26.99
C SER A 253 -11.79 50.18 -26.18
N ARG A 254 -13.04 49.88 -26.55
CA ARG A 254 -13.80 48.74 -26.01
C ARG A 254 -13.20 47.39 -26.40
N ILE A 255 -12.72 47.24 -27.62
CA ILE A 255 -12.01 46.03 -28.08
C ILE A 255 -10.71 45.84 -27.28
N VAL A 256 -9.92 46.91 -27.10
CA VAL A 256 -8.67 46.87 -26.34
C VAL A 256 -8.88 46.52 -24.87
N THR A 257 -9.92 47.07 -24.22
CA THR A 257 -10.25 46.73 -22.83
C THR A 257 -10.71 45.28 -22.66
N LEU A 258 -11.50 44.75 -23.60
CA LEU A 258 -11.87 43.33 -23.65
C LEU A 258 -10.65 42.42 -23.88
N ARG A 259 -9.72 42.83 -24.75
CA ARG A 259 -8.46 42.08 -25.00
C ARG A 259 -7.63 41.96 -23.74
N ASN A 260 -7.40 43.07 -23.02
CA ASN A 260 -6.66 43.06 -21.76
C ASN A 260 -7.33 42.16 -20.71
N ARG A 261 -8.66 42.14 -20.66
CA ARG A 261 -9.43 41.26 -19.78
C ARG A 261 -9.27 39.77 -20.16
N MET A 262 -9.28 39.44 -21.45
CA MET A 262 -9.03 38.07 -21.91
C MET A 262 -7.58 37.62 -21.63
N ASP A 263 -6.59 38.51 -21.81
CA ASP A 263 -5.18 38.21 -21.57
C ASP A 263 -4.87 37.97 -20.08
N SER A 264 -5.49 38.74 -19.19
CA SER A 264 -5.40 38.51 -17.74
C SER A 264 -6.05 37.18 -17.30
N LEU A 265 -7.19 36.81 -17.87
CA LEU A 265 -7.83 35.51 -17.64
C LEU A 265 -6.96 34.36 -18.16
N GLN A 266 -6.37 34.50 -19.35
CA GLN A 266 -5.45 33.51 -19.91
C GLN A 266 -4.22 33.30 -19.03
N THR A 267 -3.67 34.38 -18.48
CA THR A 267 -2.55 34.31 -17.53
C THR A 267 -2.95 33.56 -16.26
N THR A 268 -4.14 33.79 -15.74
CA THR A 268 -4.69 33.09 -14.56
C THR A 268 -4.94 31.60 -14.82
N LEU A 269 -5.45 31.23 -16.00
CA LEU A 269 -5.63 29.84 -16.39
C LEU A 269 -4.29 29.12 -16.56
N ASN A 270 -3.30 29.77 -17.17
CA ASN A 270 -1.96 29.23 -17.34
C ASN A 270 -1.24 28.99 -16.00
N THR A 271 -1.34 29.92 -15.05
CA THR A 271 -0.76 29.72 -13.71
C THR A 271 -1.45 28.59 -12.96
N SER A 272 -2.79 28.50 -13.02
CA SER A 272 -3.56 27.40 -12.45
C SER A 272 -3.23 26.04 -13.07
N LYS A 273 -3.08 25.98 -14.40
CA LYS A 273 -2.65 24.77 -15.13
C LYS A 273 -1.25 24.33 -14.71
N LYS A 274 -0.30 25.26 -14.67
CA LYS A 274 1.09 24.99 -14.27
C LYS A 274 1.17 24.49 -12.82
N LEU A 275 0.39 25.08 -11.93
CA LEU A 275 0.31 24.69 -10.52
C LEU A 275 -0.29 23.28 -10.37
N SER A 276 -1.40 22.98 -11.04
CA SER A 276 -2.02 21.64 -11.06
C SER A 276 -1.10 20.57 -11.68
N ALA A 277 -0.40 20.88 -12.77
CA ALA A 277 0.57 19.97 -13.40
C ALA A 277 1.79 19.73 -12.50
N THR A 278 2.26 20.76 -11.79
CA THR A 278 3.35 20.62 -10.80
C THR A 278 2.92 19.68 -9.68
N TYR A 279 1.71 19.85 -9.13
CA TYR A 279 1.18 18.93 -8.11
C TYR A 279 1.00 17.50 -8.62
N GLN A 280 0.50 17.33 -9.85
CA GLN A 280 0.38 16.00 -10.47
C GLN A 280 1.74 15.29 -10.58
N SER A 281 2.80 16.04 -10.91
CA SER A 281 4.16 15.50 -11.01
C SER A 281 4.78 15.14 -9.65
N GLN A 282 4.35 15.81 -8.57
CA GLN A 282 4.84 15.59 -7.21
C GLN A 282 4.09 14.49 -6.45
N LEU A 283 2.88 14.15 -6.90
CA LEU A 283 2.04 13.11 -6.28
C LEU A 283 2.69 11.72 -6.32
N GLY A 284 2.99 11.20 -5.13
CA GLY A 284 3.69 9.94 -4.93
C GLY A 284 5.18 10.07 -4.62
N ASN A 285 5.70 11.29 -4.51
CA ASN A 285 7.08 11.55 -4.10
C ASN A 285 7.10 12.37 -2.79
N PRO A 286 7.19 11.72 -1.61
CA PRO A 286 7.07 12.39 -0.31
C PRO A 286 8.20 13.41 -0.01
N ALA A 287 9.21 13.51 -0.87
CA ALA A 287 10.40 14.34 -0.67
C ALA A 287 10.35 15.74 -1.32
N GLN A 288 9.29 16.12 -2.07
CA GLN A 288 9.31 17.33 -2.90
C GLN A 288 8.16 18.34 -2.72
N VAL A 289 7.28 18.17 -1.72
CA VAL A 289 6.11 19.06 -1.54
C VAL A 289 6.48 20.38 -0.84
N ASN A 290 7.35 21.21 -1.42
CA ASN A 290 7.73 22.53 -0.87
C ASN A 290 6.63 23.61 -1.06
N GLY A 291 5.41 23.36 -0.58
CA GLY A 291 4.31 24.32 -0.64
C GLY A 291 3.37 24.15 0.54
N GLY A 292 3.01 25.27 1.18
CA GLY A 292 2.24 25.33 2.43
C GLY A 292 0.93 24.54 2.43
N PHE A 293 0.32 24.45 3.62
CA PHE A 293 -0.88 23.67 3.97
C PHE A 293 -2.08 23.88 3.02
N ASN A 294 -2.03 23.25 1.84
CA ASN A 294 -3.19 23.05 0.99
C ASN A 294 -3.91 21.77 1.45
N LYS A 295 -5.26 21.79 1.48
CA LYS A 295 -6.12 20.69 1.96
C LYS A 295 -5.80 19.31 1.36
N PHE A 296 -5.13 19.27 0.20
CA PHE A 296 -4.66 18.04 -0.46
C PHE A 296 -3.38 17.44 0.16
N GLY A 297 -2.49 18.26 0.72
CA GLY A 297 -1.20 17.83 1.30
C GLY A 297 -1.32 17.13 2.65
N PHE A 298 -2.38 17.40 3.43
CA PHE A 298 -2.63 16.70 4.69
C PHE A 298 -2.95 15.22 4.47
N LEU A 299 -3.80 14.89 3.49
CA LEU A 299 -4.14 13.49 3.18
C LEU A 299 -2.96 12.70 2.63
N GLU A 300 -2.05 13.33 1.87
CA GLU A 300 -0.83 12.69 1.37
C GLU A 300 0.21 12.45 2.48
N SER A 301 0.20 13.30 3.52
CA SER A 301 1.07 13.15 4.69
C SER A 301 0.72 11.95 5.56
N ILE A 302 -0.52 11.43 5.47
CA ILE A 302 -0.91 10.19 6.14
C ILE A 302 -0.19 9.03 5.43
N ARG A 303 0.69 8.35 6.16
CA ARG A 303 1.37 7.12 5.72
C ARG A 303 0.56 5.89 6.05
N THR A 304 0.00 5.86 7.26
CA THR A 304 -0.78 4.72 7.75
C THR A 304 -1.91 5.25 8.62
N PHE A 305 -3.09 4.69 8.44
CA PHE A 305 -4.23 4.89 9.32
C PHE A 305 -4.91 3.52 9.44
N ASP A 306 -4.72 2.87 10.59
CA ASP A 306 -5.30 1.60 10.93
C ASP A 306 -6.21 1.75 12.16
N VAL A 307 -7.40 1.14 12.12
CA VAL A 307 -8.33 1.02 13.26
C VAL A 307 -8.70 -0.44 13.45
N GLY A 308 -8.63 -0.94 14.68
CA GLY A 308 -8.76 -2.35 15.02
C GLY A 308 -7.39 -3.02 15.13
N LEU A 309 -7.16 -4.14 14.45
CA LEU A 309 -5.86 -4.82 14.47
C LEU A 309 -4.81 -4.00 13.72
N SER A 310 -3.79 -3.58 14.45
CA SER A 310 -2.64 -2.87 13.92
C SER A 310 -1.34 -3.46 14.45
N TYR A 311 -0.27 -3.27 13.69
CA TYR A 311 1.08 -3.76 14.00
C TYR A 311 2.03 -2.55 14.10
N PRO A 312 1.84 -1.67 15.10
CA PRO A 312 2.66 -0.48 15.24
C PRO A 312 4.13 -0.84 15.43
N ARG A 313 5.01 -0.08 14.80
CA ARG A 313 6.46 -0.16 15.06
C ARG A 313 6.76 0.63 16.33
N THR A 314 6.59 -0.01 17.48
CA THR A 314 6.74 0.64 18.79
C THR A 314 8.20 0.91 19.17
N THR A 315 9.15 0.27 18.48
CA THR A 315 10.58 0.41 18.76
C THR A 315 11.45 0.10 17.56
N ALA A 316 12.63 0.72 17.51
CA ALA A 316 13.71 0.33 16.61
C ALA A 316 14.65 -0.73 17.21
N MET A 317 14.52 -1.05 18.51
CA MET A 317 15.34 -2.04 19.22
C MET A 317 15.07 -3.49 18.78
N SER A 318 13.87 -3.76 18.26
CA SER A 318 13.41 -5.07 17.80
C SER A 318 12.64 -4.94 16.49
N GLY A 319 12.79 -5.93 15.61
CA GLY A 319 11.93 -6.08 14.44
C GLY A 319 10.57 -6.71 14.76
N GLN A 320 10.33 -7.12 16.01
CA GLN A 320 9.06 -7.69 16.44
C GLN A 320 8.10 -6.58 16.86
N ASN A 321 6.99 -6.44 16.12
CA ASN A 321 5.92 -5.52 16.48
C ASN A 321 4.95 -6.21 17.44
N VAL A 322 4.54 -5.50 18.50
CA VAL A 322 3.45 -5.96 19.38
C VAL A 322 2.12 -5.64 18.70
N PRO A 323 1.33 -6.64 18.27
CA PRO A 323 0.03 -6.36 17.67
C PRO A 323 -0.93 -5.80 18.72
N ILE A 324 -1.68 -4.77 18.34
CA ILE A 324 -2.70 -4.15 19.18
C ILE A 324 -4.07 -4.12 18.49
N LYS A 325 -5.13 -4.16 19.29
CA LYS A 325 -6.50 -3.83 18.92
C LYS A 325 -6.77 -2.39 19.34
N GLY A 326 -6.67 -1.45 18.40
CA GLY A 326 -6.87 -0.03 18.66
C GLY A 326 -6.60 0.82 17.44
N LEU A 327 -6.01 1.99 17.63
CA LEU A 327 -5.75 2.96 16.58
C LEU A 327 -4.25 3.08 16.32
N HIS A 328 -3.85 3.15 15.07
CA HIS A 328 -2.47 3.43 14.66
C HIS A 328 -2.47 4.42 13.50
N VAL A 329 -1.78 5.56 13.70
CA VAL A 329 -1.69 6.63 12.71
C VAL A 329 -0.22 7.01 12.56
N GLU A 330 0.26 6.99 11.32
CA GLU A 330 1.57 7.51 10.94
C GLU A 330 1.40 8.69 9.99
N LEU A 331 1.99 9.82 10.36
CA LEU A 331 2.04 11.05 9.58
C LEU A 331 3.51 11.32 9.25
N GLN A 332 3.77 11.59 7.98
CA GLN A 332 5.04 12.16 7.55
C GLN A 332 4.77 13.36 6.64
N HIS A 333 5.09 14.54 7.16
CA HIS A 333 4.99 15.80 6.43
C HIS A 333 6.39 16.38 6.26
N HIS A 334 6.89 16.38 5.02
CA HIS A 334 8.28 16.71 4.71
C HIS A 334 9.25 15.81 5.52
N GLN A 335 10.02 16.44 6.40
CA GLN A 335 10.96 15.79 7.31
C GLN A 335 10.38 15.63 8.71
N LEU A 336 9.15 16.07 8.99
CA LEU A 336 8.51 15.81 10.28
C LEU A 336 7.80 14.47 10.25
N TYR A 337 8.12 13.62 11.22
CA TYR A 337 7.50 12.32 11.42
C TYR A 337 6.73 12.31 12.74
N LEU A 338 5.54 11.71 12.73
CA LEU A 338 4.73 11.43 13.91
C LEU A 338 4.02 10.09 13.72
N SER A 339 4.23 9.15 14.63
CA SER A 339 3.47 7.91 14.76
C SER A 339 2.81 7.88 16.12
N VAL A 340 1.52 7.57 16.14
CA VAL A 340 0.73 7.41 17.37
C VAL A 340 -0.03 6.10 17.25
N ALA A 341 0.18 5.20 18.21
CA ALA A 341 -0.55 3.95 18.34
C ALA A 341 -1.13 3.83 19.75
N SER A 342 -2.37 3.38 19.88
CA SER A 342 -2.99 3.15 21.18
C SER A 342 -4.02 2.03 21.10
N GLY A 343 -3.94 1.03 21.95
CA GLY A 343 -4.89 -0.10 21.95
C GLY A 343 -4.54 -1.25 22.89
N LEU A 344 -5.39 -2.27 22.90
CA LEU A 344 -5.19 -3.47 23.69
C LEU A 344 -4.22 -4.43 23.00
N THR A 345 -3.13 -4.80 23.65
CA THR A 345 -2.21 -5.83 23.15
C THR A 345 -2.93 -7.16 22.97
N LEU A 346 -2.51 -7.93 21.99
CA LEU A 346 -3.01 -9.28 21.78
C LEU A 346 -2.21 -10.30 22.59
N ASN A 347 -2.91 -11.23 23.24
CA ASN A 347 -2.33 -12.45 23.76
C ASN A 347 -1.65 -13.23 22.60
N ASN A 348 -0.42 -13.68 22.85
CA ASN A 348 0.38 -14.46 21.92
C ASN A 348 0.96 -15.73 22.58
N LEU A 349 0.15 -16.41 23.39
CA LEU A 349 0.52 -17.70 23.97
C LEU A 349 0.69 -18.73 22.84
N MET A 350 1.94 -19.03 22.51
CA MET A 350 2.32 -20.06 21.54
C MET A 350 2.32 -21.48 22.14
N PHE A 351 1.54 -21.72 23.19
CA PHE A 351 1.37 -23.05 23.76
C PHE A 351 0.35 -23.80 22.95
N SER A 352 0.81 -24.65 22.04
CA SER A 352 -0.02 -25.67 21.43
C SER A 352 -0.23 -26.80 22.44
N THR A 353 -1.32 -27.55 22.37
CA THR A 353 -1.36 -28.85 23.06
C THR A 353 -0.51 -29.90 22.33
N ASN A 354 0.00 -29.57 21.16
CA ASN A 354 0.90 -30.42 20.40
C ASN A 354 2.32 -30.31 20.95
N GLU A 355 2.82 -31.35 21.62
CA GLU A 355 4.16 -31.37 22.21
C GLU A 355 5.28 -31.14 21.19
N ILE A 356 5.16 -31.62 19.95
CA ILE A 356 6.18 -31.37 18.93
C ILE A 356 6.10 -29.94 18.41
N GLN A 357 4.90 -29.39 18.22
CA GLN A 357 4.78 -27.97 17.90
C GLN A 357 5.27 -27.10 19.06
N ASN A 358 5.10 -27.54 20.32
CA ASN A 358 5.73 -26.91 21.46
C ASN A 358 7.24 -27.08 21.46
N LYS A 359 7.79 -28.24 21.07
CA LYS A 359 9.24 -28.48 20.94
C LYS A 359 9.85 -27.72 19.75
N LEU A 360 9.11 -27.53 18.66
CA LEU A 360 9.48 -26.74 17.48
C LEU A 360 9.32 -25.24 17.74
N ASN A 361 8.26 -24.82 18.44
CA ASN A 361 8.11 -23.44 18.92
C ASN A 361 9.18 -23.15 19.98
N TYR A 362 9.47 -24.11 20.88
CA TYR A 362 10.60 -24.05 21.79
C TYR A 362 11.91 -23.99 21.03
N ASN A 363 12.09 -24.71 19.92
CA ASN A 363 13.25 -24.60 19.04
C ASN A 363 13.35 -23.20 18.43
N GLN A 364 12.29 -22.69 17.80
CA GLN A 364 12.23 -21.31 17.32
C GLN A 364 12.61 -20.34 18.45
N ASN A 365 12.09 -20.56 19.66
CA ASN A 365 12.45 -19.82 20.85
C ASN A 365 13.93 -20.00 21.21
N VAL A 366 14.54 -21.18 21.21
CA VAL A 366 15.99 -21.35 21.46
C VAL A 366 16.81 -20.57 20.43
N PHE A 367 16.40 -20.55 19.16
CA PHE A 367 17.04 -19.77 18.11
C PHE A 367 16.77 -18.25 18.22
N ASN A 368 15.77 -17.76 18.96
CA ASN A 368 15.62 -16.32 19.28
C ASN A 368 15.19 -16.05 20.74
N ASN A 369 15.83 -16.70 21.72
CA ASN A 369 15.31 -16.86 23.10
C ASN A 369 15.07 -15.54 23.81
N PHE A 370 15.79 -14.51 23.37
CA PHE A 370 15.74 -13.18 23.94
C PHE A 370 14.72 -12.23 23.28
N ASP A 371 14.15 -12.57 22.12
CA ASP A 371 13.32 -11.64 21.35
C ASP A 371 11.83 -11.99 21.34
N PHE A 372 11.44 -13.23 21.68
CA PHE A 372 10.02 -13.61 21.66
C PHE A 372 9.20 -12.98 22.77
N GLN A 373 7.88 -12.99 22.63
CA GLN A 373 6.91 -12.54 23.63
C GLN A 373 5.82 -13.57 23.87
N GLN A 374 5.58 -13.91 25.13
CA GLN A 374 4.42 -14.68 25.57
C GLN A 374 3.54 -13.80 26.47
N ILE A 375 2.62 -13.07 25.83
CA ILE A 375 1.62 -12.24 26.51
C ILE A 375 0.49 -13.15 26.95
N LYS A 376 0.31 -13.32 28.27
CA LYS A 376 -0.77 -14.13 28.86
C LYS A 376 -2.07 -13.34 28.97
N ASN A 377 -1.99 -12.08 29.43
CA ASN A 377 -3.14 -11.18 29.52
C ASN A 377 -2.87 -9.89 28.74
N ASN A 378 -3.89 -9.45 28.00
CA ASN A 378 -3.89 -8.20 27.24
C ASN A 378 -3.68 -7.01 28.19
N GLY A 379 -2.94 -6.00 27.75
CA GLY A 379 -2.84 -4.70 28.42
C GLY A 379 -2.98 -3.56 27.43
N TRP A 380 -3.14 -2.34 27.93
CA TRP A 380 -3.29 -1.17 27.04
C TRP A 380 -1.91 -0.59 26.73
N LEU A 381 -1.52 -0.60 25.46
CA LEU A 381 -0.29 -0.01 24.94
C LEU A 381 -0.60 1.32 24.28
N THR A 382 0.12 2.37 24.67
CA THR A 382 0.18 3.66 23.99
C THR A 382 1.63 3.90 23.56
N ALA A 383 1.85 4.11 22.26
CA ALA A 383 3.14 4.39 21.65
C ALA A 383 3.07 5.70 20.87
N ILE A 384 3.99 6.61 21.12
CA ILE A 384 4.11 7.89 20.42
C ILE A 384 5.55 8.01 19.96
N LYS A 385 5.79 8.21 18.67
CA LYS A 385 7.14 8.43 18.11
C LYS A 385 7.12 9.64 17.22
N SER A 386 8.02 10.59 17.44
CA SER A 386 8.09 11.80 16.62
C SER A 386 9.53 12.24 16.40
N GLY A 387 9.79 13.01 15.34
CA GLY A 387 11.07 13.66 15.15
C GLY A 387 11.28 14.12 13.72
N TYR A 388 12.56 14.22 13.34
CA TYR A 388 12.99 14.84 12.10
C TYR A 388 13.71 13.84 11.18
N GLY A 389 13.40 13.86 9.89
CA GLY A 389 13.94 12.97 8.86
C GLY A 389 12.87 12.07 8.24
N THR A 390 13.33 11.00 7.57
CA THR A 390 12.45 10.02 6.90
C THR A 390 12.74 8.63 7.44
N THR A 391 11.71 7.78 7.60
CA THR A 391 11.85 6.44 8.18
C THR A 391 12.89 5.55 7.48
N GLU A 392 13.09 5.74 6.18
CA GLU A 392 14.03 4.95 5.36
C GLU A 392 15.39 5.63 5.16
N GLY A 393 15.48 6.94 5.43
CA GLY A 393 16.70 7.73 5.27
C GLY A 393 17.30 8.16 6.60
N THR A 394 18.09 9.23 6.57
CA THR A 394 18.62 9.87 7.78
C THR A 394 17.48 10.42 8.62
N HIS A 395 17.46 10.10 9.91
CA HIS A 395 16.47 10.59 10.85
C HIS A 395 16.97 10.60 12.29
N ALA A 396 16.29 11.41 13.10
CA ALA A 396 16.39 11.43 14.54
C ALA A 396 14.97 11.47 15.12
N PHE A 397 14.57 10.38 15.76
CA PHE A 397 13.25 10.21 16.35
C PHE A 397 13.35 10.01 17.85
N ILE A 398 12.36 10.50 18.58
CA ILE A 398 12.11 10.20 19.98
C ILE A 398 10.80 9.41 20.10
N GLY A 399 10.86 8.27 20.77
CA GLY A 399 9.74 7.39 21.06
C GLY A 399 9.40 7.42 22.55
N PHE A 400 8.12 7.31 22.86
CA PHE A 400 7.59 7.09 24.20
C PHE A 400 6.55 5.99 24.14
N ASN A 401 6.72 4.96 24.97
CA ASN A 401 5.78 3.86 25.10
C ASN A 401 5.30 3.73 26.54
N TYR A 402 4.01 3.42 26.71
CA TYR A 402 3.40 3.13 28.00
C TYR A 402 2.48 1.92 27.86
N LEU A 403 2.69 0.92 28.71
CA LEU A 403 1.95 -0.32 28.72
C LEU A 403 1.33 -0.53 30.11
N THR A 404 0.02 -0.66 30.17
CA THR A 404 -0.69 -0.98 31.42
C THR A 404 -0.90 -2.48 31.57
N ASN A 405 -1.05 -2.95 32.81
CA ASN A 405 -1.72 -4.20 33.22
C ASN A 405 -1.47 -5.45 32.33
N THR A 406 -0.28 -5.60 31.74
CA THR A 406 0.05 -6.76 30.90
C THR A 406 0.68 -7.83 31.78
N ARG A 407 0.29 -9.09 31.60
CA ARG A 407 0.95 -10.23 32.26
C ARG A 407 1.79 -10.99 31.25
N PHE A 408 3.09 -11.06 31.52
CA PHE A 408 4.02 -11.93 30.83
C PHE A 408 4.21 -13.22 31.61
N ILE A 409 4.48 -14.32 30.91
CA ILE A 409 5.02 -15.51 31.54
C ILE A 409 6.48 -15.21 31.85
N ALA A 410 6.77 -14.91 33.12
CA ALA A 410 8.14 -14.66 33.57
C ALA A 410 8.97 -15.95 33.43
N PRO A 411 10.23 -15.87 32.95
CA PRO A 411 11.16 -16.99 33.05
C PRO A 411 11.44 -17.27 34.53
N GLY A 412 11.04 -18.45 35.04
CA GLY A 412 11.44 -18.93 36.36
C GLY A 412 10.38 -18.96 37.47
N GLN A 413 9.11 -18.62 37.23
CA GLN A 413 8.07 -18.72 38.28
C GLN A 413 7.23 -19.99 38.15
N ILE A 414 7.42 -20.93 39.09
CA ILE A 414 6.62 -22.16 39.23
C ILE A 414 5.39 -21.93 40.13
N THR A 415 5.42 -20.97 41.05
CA THR A 415 4.31 -20.75 42.01
C THR A 415 4.37 -19.34 42.60
N GLY A 416 3.50 -18.44 42.15
CA GLY A 416 3.37 -17.09 42.73
C GLY A 416 2.30 -16.27 42.02
N GLN A 417 1.48 -15.52 42.77
CA GLN A 417 0.48 -14.63 42.19
C GLN A 417 1.18 -13.56 41.34
N GLN A 418 1.05 -13.68 40.01
CA GLN A 418 1.58 -12.70 39.06
C GLN A 418 0.89 -11.35 39.24
N GLY A 419 1.59 -10.40 39.85
CA GLY A 419 1.19 -9.00 39.91
C GLY A 419 1.19 -8.36 38.52
N TYR A 420 0.34 -7.36 38.32
CA TYR A 420 0.40 -6.52 37.13
C TYR A 420 1.68 -5.67 37.18
N ASP A 421 2.48 -5.67 36.10
CA ASP A 421 3.67 -4.81 35.99
C ASP A 421 3.47 -3.77 34.86
N PRO A 422 2.96 -2.57 35.18
CA PRO A 422 2.89 -1.48 34.20
C PRO A 422 4.30 -1.02 33.83
N ALA A 423 4.51 -0.71 32.55
CA ALA A 423 5.82 -0.41 32.02
C ALA A 423 5.79 0.87 31.17
N ALA A 424 6.86 1.64 31.23
CA ALA A 424 7.06 2.81 30.38
C ALA A 424 8.47 2.81 29.79
N SER A 425 8.63 3.44 28.64
CA SER A 425 9.94 3.62 28.04
C SER A 425 10.04 4.85 27.16
N VAL A 426 11.25 5.38 27.07
CA VAL A 426 11.66 6.44 26.16
C VAL A 426 12.76 5.89 25.27
N GLU A 427 12.72 6.18 23.98
CA GLU A 427 13.67 5.73 22.98
C GLU A 427 14.18 6.93 22.17
N LEU A 428 15.47 6.99 21.91
CA LEU A 428 16.09 7.85 20.90
C LEU A 428 16.54 6.93 19.77
N ASP A 429 16.01 7.14 18.57
CA ASP A 429 16.29 6.37 17.36
C ASP A 429 16.96 7.29 16.33
N LEU A 430 18.26 7.07 16.12
CA LEU A 430 19.09 7.85 15.23
C LEU A 430 19.55 6.98 14.08
N ARG A 431 19.28 7.43 12.86
CA ARG A 431 19.79 6.80 11.63
C ARG A 431 20.54 7.82 10.81
N TYR A 432 21.74 7.48 10.39
CA TYR A 432 22.56 8.29 9.49
C TYR A 432 22.89 7.53 8.22
N VAL A 433 22.44 8.06 7.08
CA VAL A 433 22.73 7.55 5.73
C VAL A 433 23.61 8.58 5.02
N PRO A 434 24.95 8.40 5.02
CA PRO A 434 25.86 9.38 4.43
C PRO A 434 25.72 9.42 2.90
N LYS A 435 25.68 10.63 2.34
CA LYS A 435 25.62 10.82 0.88
C LYS A 435 26.93 10.45 0.18
N PHE A 436 28.08 10.58 0.87
CA PHE A 436 29.41 10.32 0.32
C PHE A 436 29.72 8.81 0.21
N TRP A 437 29.08 7.97 1.04
CA TRP A 437 29.32 6.53 1.06
C TRP A 437 28.01 5.77 0.76
N LYS A 438 27.74 5.60 -0.53
CA LYS A 438 26.49 4.97 -1.01
C LYS A 438 26.34 3.54 -0.46
N GLY A 439 25.11 3.20 -0.09
CA GLY A 439 24.76 1.87 0.44
C GLY A 439 25.12 1.65 1.91
N SER A 440 25.66 2.65 2.60
CA SER A 440 25.94 2.57 4.04
C SER A 440 24.81 3.17 4.88
N ALA A 441 24.52 2.59 6.05
CA ALA A 441 23.68 3.19 7.06
C ALA A 441 24.18 2.84 8.47
N PHE A 442 24.17 3.83 9.34
CA PHE A 442 24.49 3.71 10.77
C PHE A 442 23.21 3.97 11.57
N ASP A 443 22.78 2.98 12.35
CA ASP A 443 21.65 3.10 13.25
C ASP A 443 22.16 3.04 14.70
N VAL A 444 21.71 3.96 15.53
CA VAL A 444 21.95 4.00 16.97
C VAL A 444 20.63 4.23 17.67
N VAL A 445 20.21 3.26 18.46
CA VAL A 445 19.02 3.33 19.28
C VAL A 445 19.43 3.28 20.74
N TYR A 446 19.04 4.29 21.51
CA TYR A 446 19.27 4.35 22.95
C TYR A 446 17.93 4.47 23.65
N GLY A 447 17.65 3.57 24.59
CA GLY A 447 16.38 3.52 25.30
C GLY A 447 16.55 3.55 26.80
N LYS A 448 15.53 4.05 27.49
CA LYS A 448 15.39 4.03 28.93
C LYS A 448 14.03 3.47 29.30
N THR A 449 13.99 2.48 30.18
CA THR A 449 12.75 1.82 30.61
C THR A 449 12.46 2.07 32.08
N SER A 450 11.21 1.84 32.47
CA SER A 450 10.86 1.63 33.86
C SER A 450 11.54 0.36 34.39
N ILE A 451 11.60 0.23 35.71
CA ILE A 451 12.15 -0.97 36.35
C ILE A 451 11.19 -2.15 36.10
N ASN A 452 11.76 -3.33 35.83
CA ASN A 452 11.02 -4.58 35.79
C ASN A 452 10.79 -5.09 37.22
N ARG A 453 9.57 -4.95 37.73
CA ARG A 453 9.23 -5.32 39.11
C ARG A 453 9.14 -6.83 39.33
N GLN A 454 9.13 -7.61 38.25
CA GLN A 454 9.20 -9.07 38.33
C GLN A 454 10.63 -9.55 38.64
N VAL A 455 11.63 -8.74 38.31
CA VAL A 455 13.06 -9.02 38.52
C VAL A 455 13.60 -8.29 39.75
N ASP A 456 13.16 -7.06 39.99
CA ASP A 456 13.48 -6.28 41.18
C ASP A 456 12.23 -6.04 42.02
N THR A 457 12.08 -6.84 43.08
CA THR A 457 10.95 -6.77 44.02
C THR A 457 11.20 -5.82 45.19
N VAL A 458 12.39 -5.21 45.29
CA VAL A 458 12.81 -4.40 46.45
C VAL A 458 12.59 -2.92 46.18
N THR A 459 12.77 -2.46 44.94
CA THR A 459 12.66 -1.04 44.59
C THR A 459 11.21 -0.58 44.43
N GLU A 460 10.77 0.42 45.23
CA GLU A 460 9.40 0.93 45.21
C GLU A 460 9.12 2.07 44.20
N LEU A 461 10.09 2.42 43.35
CA LEU A 461 9.93 3.51 42.38
C LEU A 461 8.71 3.30 41.47
N ARG A 462 7.88 4.33 41.30
CA ARG A 462 6.75 4.31 40.36
C ARG A 462 7.26 4.29 38.91
N VAL A 463 6.42 3.83 37.98
CA VAL A 463 6.77 3.63 36.56
C VAL A 463 7.48 4.85 35.95
N PHE A 464 6.89 6.03 35.99
CA PHE A 464 7.51 7.24 35.42
C PHE A 464 8.73 7.73 36.20
N GLN A 465 8.71 7.61 37.54
CA GLN A 465 9.87 7.95 38.36
C GLN A 465 11.07 7.08 37.99
N SER A 466 10.84 5.80 37.71
CA SER A 466 11.89 4.87 37.33
C SER A 466 12.47 5.13 35.94
N VAL A 467 11.66 5.54 34.96
CA VAL A 467 12.14 5.93 33.62
C VAL A 467 13.12 7.10 33.71
N PHE A 468 12.82 8.13 34.51
CA PHE A 468 13.69 9.30 34.64
C PHE A 468 14.71 9.18 35.77
N SER A 469 14.91 7.98 36.33
CA SER A 469 15.89 7.72 37.38
C SER A 469 17.25 7.32 36.84
N ALA A 470 18.28 7.43 37.68
CA ALA A 470 19.62 6.92 37.40
C ALA A 470 19.74 5.37 37.49
N TYR A 471 18.63 4.66 37.75
CA TYR A 471 18.63 3.20 37.93
C TYR A 471 19.06 2.45 36.66
N GLN A 472 19.66 1.26 36.77
CA GLN A 472 20.18 0.52 35.61
C GLN A 472 19.06 -0.18 34.81
N SER A 473 18.45 0.56 33.89
CA SER A 473 17.31 0.13 33.06
C SER A 473 17.42 0.60 31.60
N ASN A 474 18.65 0.80 31.13
CA ASN A 474 18.95 1.34 29.81
C ASN A 474 19.03 0.25 28.74
N LEU A 475 18.89 0.67 27.49
CA LEU A 475 18.94 -0.16 26.29
C LEU A 475 19.82 0.53 25.26
N LEU A 476 20.59 -0.25 24.50
CA LEU A 476 21.43 0.25 23.42
C LEU A 476 21.41 -0.73 22.26
N LEU A 477 21.26 -0.22 21.05
CA LEU A 477 21.48 -0.94 19.79
C LEU A 477 22.33 -0.06 18.87
N GLY A 478 23.50 -0.55 18.49
CA GLY A 478 24.27 -0.01 17.38
C GLY A 478 24.19 -0.97 16.21
N ARG A 479 23.87 -0.49 15.00
CA ARG A 479 23.87 -1.30 13.79
C ARG A 479 24.55 -0.55 12.65
N TYR A 480 25.42 -1.25 11.94
CA TYR A 480 26.04 -0.78 10.71
C TYR A 480 25.62 -1.72 9.58
N THR A 481 25.14 -1.14 8.49
CA THR A 481 24.81 -1.88 7.27
C THR A 481 25.55 -1.29 6.07
N GLN A 482 26.03 -2.15 5.19
CA GLN A 482 26.74 -1.75 3.97
C GLN A 482 26.35 -2.66 2.80
N THR A 483 25.76 -2.07 1.77
CA THR A 483 25.58 -2.69 0.46
C THR A 483 26.75 -2.33 -0.45
N LEU A 484 27.56 -3.31 -0.82
CA LEU A 484 28.65 -3.17 -1.80
C LEU A 484 28.18 -3.67 -3.16
N THR A 485 27.70 -2.74 -4.00
CA THR A 485 27.15 -3.06 -5.33
C THR A 485 28.16 -3.72 -6.27
N ARG A 486 29.46 -3.36 -6.18
CA ARG A 486 30.54 -3.92 -7.01
C ARG A 486 30.71 -5.43 -6.85
N ILE A 487 30.62 -5.92 -5.62
CA ILE A 487 30.70 -7.35 -5.29
C ILE A 487 29.33 -7.96 -4.97
N ARG A 488 28.24 -7.21 -5.24
CA ARG A 488 26.84 -7.59 -5.00
C ARG A 488 26.64 -8.27 -3.64
N SER A 489 27.20 -7.64 -2.61
CA SER A 489 27.21 -8.19 -1.25
C SER A 489 26.66 -7.18 -0.25
N ASP A 490 25.87 -7.68 0.70
CA ASP A 490 25.31 -6.90 1.80
C ASP A 490 25.92 -7.38 3.12
N PHE A 491 26.36 -6.43 3.94
CA PHE A 491 26.97 -6.67 5.25
C PHE A 491 26.13 -5.97 6.31
N SER A 492 25.93 -6.62 7.45
CA SER A 492 25.27 -6.05 8.62
C SER A 492 25.99 -6.51 9.88
N ILE A 493 26.40 -5.56 10.70
CA ILE A 493 26.95 -5.80 12.03
C ILE A 493 26.07 -5.07 13.03
N SER A 494 25.64 -5.74 14.09
CA SER A 494 24.89 -5.12 15.17
C SER A 494 25.42 -5.54 16.54
N TYR A 495 25.37 -4.59 17.47
CA TYR A 495 25.62 -4.78 18.89
C TYR A 495 24.42 -4.28 19.66
N ARG A 496 23.86 -5.12 20.53
CA ARG A 496 22.72 -4.77 21.38
C ARG A 496 23.04 -5.08 22.82
N ARG A 497 22.66 -4.18 23.73
CA ARG A 497 22.79 -4.35 25.17
C ARG A 497 21.51 -3.91 25.87
N ILE A 498 21.06 -4.72 26.81
CA ILE A 498 19.82 -4.54 27.55
C ILE A 498 20.15 -4.72 29.02
N ASP A 499 20.00 -3.67 29.82
CA ASP A 499 20.34 -3.73 31.24
C ASP A 499 19.47 -4.75 32.00
N THR A 500 20.01 -5.18 33.13
CA THR A 500 19.48 -6.23 34.00
C THR A 500 18.03 -5.99 34.45
N TYR A 501 17.67 -4.76 34.78
CA TYR A 501 16.34 -4.41 35.30
C TYR A 501 15.46 -3.66 34.30
N ALA A 502 15.84 -3.65 33.02
CA ALA A 502 15.07 -2.98 32.00
C ALA A 502 13.68 -3.64 31.83
N ASN A 503 12.61 -2.85 31.81
CA ASN A 503 11.29 -3.39 31.52
C ASN A 503 11.04 -3.47 30.00
N THR A 504 11.42 -4.60 29.42
CA THR A 504 11.39 -4.86 27.96
C THR A 504 10.00 -5.13 27.40
N SER A 505 8.97 -5.20 28.24
CA SER A 505 7.58 -5.43 27.85
C SER A 505 7.03 -4.38 26.88
N THR A 506 7.43 -3.11 27.04
CA THR A 506 7.04 -1.99 26.16
C THR A 506 7.60 -2.11 24.75
N PHE A 507 8.72 -2.81 24.61
CA PHE A 507 9.47 -2.98 23.36
C PHE A 507 9.23 -4.33 22.70
N GLY A 508 8.36 -5.13 23.30
CA GLY A 508 8.03 -6.41 22.76
C GLY A 508 9.22 -7.39 22.74
N MET A 509 10.01 -7.40 23.81
CA MET A 509 11.11 -8.35 23.99
C MET A 509 10.96 -8.99 25.37
N MET A 510 11.25 -10.29 25.52
CA MET A 510 10.97 -10.97 26.80
C MET A 510 12.06 -10.83 27.85
N GLN A 511 13.32 -10.92 27.48
CA GLN A 511 14.37 -11.09 28.49
C GLN A 511 15.19 -9.80 28.64
N PRO A 512 15.11 -9.12 29.79
CA PRO A 512 16.11 -8.14 30.15
C PRO A 512 17.47 -8.82 30.36
N ASN A 513 18.50 -8.04 30.70
CA ASN A 513 19.80 -8.59 31.09
C ASN A 513 20.55 -9.32 29.95
N ASN A 514 20.49 -8.79 28.73
CA ASN A 514 21.00 -9.45 27.53
C ASN A 514 22.01 -8.57 26.77
N GLN A 515 23.09 -9.19 26.31
CA GLN A 515 24.00 -8.65 25.31
C GLN A 515 24.03 -9.53 24.06
N ARG A 516 23.92 -8.90 22.89
CA ARG A 516 23.99 -9.56 21.58
C ARG A 516 25.02 -8.90 20.67
N VAL A 517 25.81 -9.73 20.01
CA VAL A 517 26.61 -9.35 18.83
C VAL A 517 26.10 -10.16 17.65
N GLU A 518 25.78 -9.53 16.54
CA GLU A 518 25.30 -10.22 15.34
C GLU A 518 26.01 -9.71 14.09
N VAL A 519 26.53 -10.63 13.30
CA VAL A 519 27.15 -10.37 12.00
C VAL A 519 26.41 -11.19 10.95
N LYS A 520 25.93 -10.51 9.91
CA LYS A 520 25.23 -11.10 8.78
C LYS A 520 25.88 -10.64 7.48
N THR A 521 26.17 -11.57 6.59
CA THR A 521 26.65 -11.26 5.25
C THR A 521 25.82 -12.01 4.22
N ASN A 522 25.46 -11.34 3.13
CA ASN A 522 24.75 -11.93 2.01
C ASN A 522 25.53 -11.63 0.73
N HIS A 523 26.05 -12.65 0.07
CA HIS A 523 26.89 -12.55 -1.13
C HIS A 523 26.17 -13.16 -2.32
N ARG A 524 25.94 -12.36 -3.37
CA ARG A 524 25.48 -12.87 -4.65
C ARG A 524 26.67 -13.29 -5.52
N LEU A 525 27.17 -14.51 -5.30
CA LEU A 525 28.32 -15.07 -6.01
C LEU A 525 28.08 -15.21 -7.52
N SER A 526 26.85 -15.52 -7.94
CA SER A 526 26.48 -15.58 -9.35
C SER A 526 25.02 -15.18 -9.57
N LYS A 527 24.52 -15.23 -10.82
CA LYS A 527 23.08 -15.03 -11.10
C LYS A 527 22.21 -16.04 -10.36
N TYR A 528 22.77 -17.23 -10.08
CA TYR A 528 22.10 -18.45 -9.68
C TYR A 528 22.50 -18.95 -8.28
N ILE A 529 23.44 -18.29 -7.61
CA ILE A 529 23.94 -18.66 -6.28
C ILE A 529 23.99 -17.42 -5.39
N LYS A 530 23.34 -17.51 -4.24
CA LYS A 530 23.41 -16.57 -3.12
C LYS A 530 23.89 -17.31 -1.89
N LEU A 531 24.94 -16.81 -1.25
CA LEU A 531 25.51 -17.33 -0.01
C LEU A 531 25.18 -16.34 1.12
N GLY A 532 24.48 -16.80 2.15
CA GLY A 532 24.24 -16.03 3.37
C GLY A 532 25.00 -16.64 4.54
N LEU A 533 25.78 -15.85 5.26
CA LEU A 533 26.48 -16.24 6.49
C LEU A 533 25.93 -15.44 7.66
N MET A 534 25.80 -16.09 8.82
CA MET A 534 25.34 -15.47 10.05
C MET A 534 26.18 -15.97 11.22
N PHE A 535 26.65 -15.05 12.05
CA PHE A 535 27.22 -15.35 13.35
C PHE A 535 26.52 -14.48 14.38
N ARG A 536 26.07 -15.08 15.48
CA ARG A 536 25.39 -14.36 16.55
C ARG A 536 25.84 -14.90 17.90
N GLN A 537 26.27 -14.04 18.79
CA GLN A 537 26.51 -14.35 20.19
C GLN A 537 25.45 -13.65 21.01
N ASP A 538 24.79 -14.39 21.90
CA ASP A 538 23.91 -13.85 22.93
C ASP A 538 24.44 -14.26 24.31
N GLU A 539 24.41 -13.35 25.29
CA GLU A 539 24.86 -13.64 26.65
C GLU A 539 24.07 -12.86 27.70
N THR A 540 23.86 -13.50 28.85
CA THR A 540 23.34 -12.84 30.05
C THR A 540 24.42 -11.93 30.64
N LEU A 541 24.07 -10.67 30.95
CA LEU A 541 25.06 -9.69 31.45
C LEU A 541 25.49 -9.95 32.91
N ARG A 542 24.56 -10.37 33.77
CA ARG A 542 24.77 -10.61 35.20
C ARG A 542 23.91 -11.76 35.71
N MET A 543 24.37 -12.50 36.70
CA MET A 543 23.51 -13.50 37.35
C MET A 543 22.46 -12.79 38.21
N ILE A 544 21.19 -13.17 38.08
CA ILE A 544 20.09 -12.69 38.93
C ILE A 544 19.43 -13.91 39.58
N GLN A 545 19.04 -13.78 40.84
CA GLN A 545 18.32 -14.82 41.56
C GLN A 545 17.01 -15.16 40.81
N GLY A 546 16.81 -16.44 40.52
CA GLY A 546 15.61 -16.93 39.81
C GLY A 546 15.69 -16.89 38.27
N MET A 547 16.77 -16.36 37.67
CA MET A 547 16.98 -16.39 36.22
C MET A 547 18.16 -17.29 35.85
N ASN A 548 18.04 -17.99 34.71
CA ASN A 548 19.13 -18.79 34.17
C ASN A 548 20.22 -17.87 33.57
N ASP A 549 21.48 -18.16 33.84
CA ASP A 549 22.61 -17.56 33.11
C ASP A 549 22.79 -18.31 31.80
N LEU A 550 22.64 -17.60 30.67
CA LEU A 550 22.61 -18.19 29.34
C LEU A 550 23.68 -17.55 28.45
N ARG A 551 24.45 -18.40 27.78
CA ARG A 551 25.33 -18.00 26.67
C ARG A 551 25.03 -18.85 25.45
N LEU A 552 24.71 -18.20 24.34
CA LEU A 552 24.41 -18.82 23.04
C LEU A 552 25.41 -18.34 22.01
N ASN A 553 26.05 -19.27 21.30
CA ASN A 553 26.82 -18.99 20.10
C ASN A 553 26.12 -19.65 18.91
N VAL A 554 25.59 -18.84 18.01
CA VAL A 554 24.89 -19.25 16.80
C VAL A 554 25.80 -19.00 15.60
N ALA A 555 26.02 -20.04 14.80
CA ALA A 555 26.68 -19.93 13.51
C ALA A 555 25.78 -20.54 12.43
N GLY A 556 25.55 -19.81 11.36
CA GLY A 556 24.63 -20.18 10.30
C GLY A 556 25.21 -19.92 8.92
N ALA A 557 24.91 -20.81 7.98
CA ALA A 557 25.20 -20.65 6.57
C ALA A 557 23.96 -21.04 5.75
N SER A 558 23.75 -20.34 4.63
CA SER A 558 22.68 -20.64 3.69
C SER A 558 23.18 -20.46 2.26
N VAL A 559 22.78 -21.37 1.38
CA VAL A 559 23.04 -21.30 -0.05
C VAL A 559 21.72 -21.46 -0.77
N SER A 560 21.34 -20.47 -1.58
CA SER A 560 20.09 -20.52 -2.32
C SER A 560 20.25 -19.94 -3.72
N GLY A 561 19.39 -20.39 -4.63
CA GLY A 561 19.27 -19.77 -5.93
C GLY A 561 18.53 -20.64 -6.94
N ASN A 562 18.54 -20.16 -8.18
CA ASN A 562 17.83 -20.80 -9.28
C ASN A 562 18.87 -21.21 -10.31
N TYR A 563 19.18 -22.50 -10.47
CA TYR A 563 20.17 -22.94 -11.46
C TYR A 563 19.65 -22.73 -12.89
N THR A 564 18.36 -22.98 -13.10
CA THR A 564 17.64 -22.72 -14.36
C THR A 564 16.31 -21.99 -14.06
N SER A 565 15.52 -21.66 -15.08
CA SER A 565 14.12 -21.23 -14.90
C SER A 565 13.24 -22.30 -14.27
N TYR A 566 13.71 -23.54 -14.25
CA TYR A 566 12.98 -24.73 -13.88
C TYR A 566 13.42 -25.26 -12.51
N LEU A 567 14.70 -25.10 -12.13
CA LEU A 567 15.27 -25.63 -10.89
C LEU A 567 15.66 -24.52 -9.91
N SER A 568 15.06 -24.55 -8.72
CA SER A 568 15.41 -23.71 -7.57
C SER A 568 15.81 -24.58 -6.38
N TYR A 569 16.76 -24.10 -5.59
CA TYR A 569 17.26 -24.81 -4.43
C TYR A 569 17.57 -23.84 -3.28
N SER A 570 17.47 -24.34 -2.06
CA SER A 570 17.82 -23.65 -0.83
C SER A 570 18.33 -24.66 0.20
N ILE A 571 19.57 -24.49 0.64
CA ILE A 571 20.22 -25.28 1.68
C ILE A 571 20.58 -24.33 2.81
N PHE A 572 20.33 -24.70 4.05
CA PHE A 572 20.78 -23.95 5.21
C PHE A 572 21.23 -24.87 6.33
N VAL A 573 22.17 -24.38 7.12
CA VAL A 573 22.71 -25.03 8.31
C VAL A 573 22.82 -23.95 9.39
N ASN A 574 22.22 -24.17 10.55
CA ASN A 574 22.39 -23.34 11.73
C ASN A 574 22.82 -24.22 12.89
N HIS A 575 23.87 -23.83 13.58
CA HIS A 575 24.41 -24.51 14.76
C HIS A 575 24.34 -23.56 15.95
N ILE A 576 23.91 -24.07 17.11
CA ILE A 576 23.88 -23.36 18.37
C ILE A 576 24.65 -24.16 19.40
N HIS A 577 25.70 -23.55 19.93
CA HIS A 577 26.28 -23.99 21.19
C HIS A 577 25.65 -23.18 22.32
N HIS A 578 25.01 -23.84 23.27
CA HIS A 578 24.44 -23.18 24.44
C HIS A 578 25.11 -23.65 25.73
N ARG A 579 25.26 -22.71 26.65
CA ARG A 579 25.65 -22.94 28.05
C ARG A 579 24.59 -22.30 28.93
N MET A 580 24.03 -23.09 29.84
CA MET A 580 23.00 -22.65 30.77
C MET A 580 23.41 -23.03 32.20
N MET A 581 23.29 -22.10 33.13
CA MET A 581 23.42 -22.36 34.57
C MET A 581 22.10 -22.02 35.26
N PHE A 582 21.57 -22.97 36.04
CA PHE A 582 20.31 -22.76 36.75
C PHE A 582 20.52 -21.99 38.05
N PRO A 583 19.55 -21.13 38.45
CA PRO A 583 19.66 -20.36 39.68
C PRO A 583 19.77 -21.29 40.90
N GLY A 584 20.76 -21.04 41.75
CA GLY A 584 20.99 -21.81 42.98
C GLY A 584 21.63 -23.19 42.78
N SER A 585 22.09 -23.51 41.56
CA SER A 585 22.85 -24.74 41.28
C SER A 585 24.19 -24.42 40.63
N ASP A 586 25.24 -25.17 40.98
CA ASP A 586 26.52 -25.13 40.28
C ASP A 586 26.51 -25.94 38.97
N LEU A 587 25.36 -26.57 38.65
CA LEU A 587 25.20 -27.39 37.47
C LEU A 587 25.15 -26.51 36.22
N THR A 588 26.22 -26.58 35.42
CA THR A 588 26.25 -26.00 34.08
C THR A 588 25.82 -27.06 33.06
N VAL A 589 24.68 -26.85 32.40
CA VAL A 589 24.26 -27.65 31.25
C VAL A 589 24.86 -27.04 29.99
N LYS A 590 25.48 -27.90 29.17
CA LYS A 590 26.01 -27.54 27.85
C LYS A 590 25.30 -28.41 26.82
N GLY A 591 24.93 -27.81 25.69
CA GLY A 591 24.33 -28.54 24.60
C GLY A 591 24.74 -27.98 23.23
N ASN A 592 24.76 -28.87 22.26
CA ASN A 592 24.98 -28.54 20.85
C ASN A 592 23.70 -28.86 20.10
N ASN A 593 23.07 -27.82 19.57
CA ASN A 593 21.88 -27.95 18.75
C ASN A 593 22.24 -27.62 17.32
N TYR A 594 21.65 -28.32 16.36
CA TYR A 594 21.77 -27.93 14.97
C TYR A 594 20.44 -28.08 14.24
N LEU A 595 20.34 -27.34 13.16
CA LEU A 595 19.22 -27.26 12.25
C LEU A 595 19.78 -27.26 10.83
N ILE A 596 19.48 -28.31 10.07
CA ILE A 596 19.83 -28.43 8.66
C ILE A 596 18.53 -28.52 7.88
N GLY A 597 18.44 -27.77 6.78
CA GLY A 597 17.31 -27.85 5.88
C GLY A 597 17.74 -27.72 4.43
N THR A 598 17.14 -28.54 3.58
CA THR A 598 17.32 -28.54 2.13
C THR A 598 15.94 -28.54 1.49
N ASN A 599 15.77 -27.67 0.50
CA ASN A 599 14.58 -27.61 -0.33
C ASN A 599 15.00 -27.48 -1.79
N VAL A 600 14.53 -28.38 -2.64
CA VAL A 600 14.78 -28.38 -4.07
C VAL A 600 13.43 -28.45 -4.78
N VAL A 601 13.17 -27.48 -5.65
CA VAL A 601 11.94 -27.38 -6.43
C VAL A 601 12.30 -27.36 -7.91
N SER A 602 11.75 -28.30 -8.67
CA SER A 602 11.94 -28.43 -10.10
C SER A 602 10.60 -28.39 -10.82
N THR A 603 10.34 -27.37 -11.64
CA THR A 603 9.16 -27.25 -12.50
C THR A 603 9.56 -27.47 -13.96
N TYR A 604 8.97 -28.44 -14.66
CA TYR A 604 9.32 -28.76 -16.05
C TYR A 604 8.09 -29.21 -16.84
N GLU A 605 8.25 -29.43 -18.15
CA GLU A 605 7.21 -29.94 -19.02
C GLU A 605 7.50 -31.41 -19.37
N LEU A 606 6.54 -32.28 -19.14
CA LEU A 606 6.62 -33.71 -19.46
C LEU A 606 5.44 -34.08 -20.34
N LEU A 607 5.69 -34.46 -21.60
CA LEU A 607 4.65 -34.85 -22.57
C LEU A 607 3.54 -33.80 -22.74
N GLY A 608 3.88 -32.51 -22.73
CA GLY A 608 2.91 -31.41 -22.83
C GLY A 608 2.20 -31.04 -21.52
N LEU A 609 2.46 -31.78 -20.43
CA LEU A 609 1.91 -31.51 -19.11
C LEU A 609 2.92 -30.78 -18.24
N LYS A 610 2.45 -29.88 -17.40
CA LYS A 610 3.28 -29.20 -16.41
C LYS A 610 3.53 -30.15 -15.25
N ALA A 611 4.79 -30.42 -14.98
CA ALA A 611 5.26 -31.23 -13.86
C ALA A 611 6.00 -30.36 -12.83
N ASN A 612 5.86 -30.69 -11.56
CA ASN A 612 6.58 -30.05 -10.47
C ASN A 612 7.01 -31.08 -9.43
N THR A 613 8.31 -31.15 -9.17
CA THR A 613 8.95 -31.99 -8.15
C THR A 613 9.43 -31.09 -7.02
N VAL A 614 9.06 -31.43 -5.78
CA VAL A 614 9.54 -30.77 -4.58
C VAL A 614 10.20 -31.82 -3.69
N ALA A 615 11.47 -31.67 -3.39
CA ALA A 615 12.20 -32.49 -2.44
C ALA A 615 12.61 -31.63 -1.24
N THR A 616 12.29 -32.09 -0.05
CA THR A 616 12.60 -31.43 1.22
C THR A 616 13.31 -32.41 2.14
N TYR A 617 14.33 -31.93 2.82
CA TYR A 617 15.03 -32.67 3.85
C TYR A 617 15.32 -31.72 5.00
N ASN A 618 14.93 -32.11 6.21
CA ASN A 618 15.22 -31.35 7.41
C ASN A 618 15.75 -32.28 8.49
N ASP A 619 16.82 -31.88 9.16
CA ASP A 619 17.42 -32.62 10.26
C ASP A 619 17.71 -31.67 11.42
N TYR A 620 17.29 -32.09 12.61
CA TYR A 620 17.34 -31.28 13.82
C TYR A 620 17.91 -32.12 14.95
N LEU A 621 18.87 -31.54 15.68
CA LEU A 621 19.33 -32.07 16.95
C LEU A 621 19.07 -31.02 18.03
N ILE A 622 18.36 -31.43 19.07
CA ILE A 622 17.90 -30.57 20.15
C ILE A 622 18.33 -31.18 21.47
N THR A 623 19.15 -30.48 22.22
CA THR A 623 19.42 -30.76 23.62
C THR A 623 18.48 -29.89 24.45
N ASP A 624 17.63 -30.49 25.26
CA ASP A 624 16.76 -29.82 26.24
C ASP A 624 17.15 -30.21 27.68
N SER A 625 16.36 -29.78 28.67
CA SER A 625 16.61 -30.09 30.09
C SER A 625 16.42 -31.57 30.45
N VAL A 626 15.81 -32.37 29.56
CA VAL A 626 15.47 -33.78 29.78
C VAL A 626 16.44 -34.69 29.02
N GLY A 627 16.91 -34.29 27.84
CA GLY A 627 17.93 -35.04 27.11
C GLY A 627 18.19 -34.56 25.68
N LEU A 628 18.80 -35.45 24.89
CA LEU A 628 19.10 -35.24 23.48
C LEU A 628 17.98 -35.82 22.61
N ASN A 629 17.37 -34.96 21.81
CA ASN A 629 16.27 -35.27 20.90
C ASN A 629 16.70 -35.03 19.45
N LYS A 630 16.61 -36.06 18.61
CA LYS A 630 16.88 -35.97 17.18
C LYS A 630 15.59 -36.10 16.38
N TYR A 631 15.42 -35.26 15.37
CA TYR A 631 14.29 -35.30 14.45
C TYR A 631 14.79 -35.20 13.01
N THR A 632 14.32 -36.07 12.13
CA THR A 632 14.64 -36.04 10.70
C THR A 632 13.34 -36.13 9.90
N GLN A 633 13.21 -35.32 8.87
CA GLN A 633 12.10 -35.35 7.93
C GLN A 633 12.64 -35.33 6.51
N PHE A 634 12.14 -36.23 5.68
CA PHE A 634 12.34 -36.22 4.24
C PHE A 634 10.96 -36.19 3.58
N GLY A 635 10.77 -35.33 2.59
CA GLY A 635 9.52 -35.21 1.86
C GLY A 635 9.77 -35.06 0.38
N LEU A 636 9.11 -35.87 -0.43
CA LEU A 636 9.15 -35.82 -1.89
C LEU A 636 7.73 -35.69 -2.41
N ILE A 637 7.46 -34.66 -3.20
CA ILE A 637 6.16 -34.46 -3.85
C ILE A 637 6.41 -34.33 -5.35
N GLN A 638 5.81 -35.23 -6.12
CA GLN A 638 5.73 -35.12 -7.57
C GLN A 638 4.31 -34.77 -7.97
N SER A 639 4.12 -33.71 -8.74
CA SER A 639 2.83 -33.35 -9.32
C SER A 639 2.94 -33.21 -10.84
N ILE A 640 1.88 -33.58 -11.54
CA ILE A 640 1.77 -33.46 -13.00
C ILE A 640 0.34 -33.09 -13.36
N GLY A 641 0.16 -32.20 -14.33
CA GLY A 641 -1.16 -31.84 -14.81
C GLY A 641 -1.17 -30.68 -15.80
N ASP A 642 -2.37 -30.27 -16.14
CA ASP A 642 -2.67 -29.06 -16.89
C ASP A 642 -3.76 -28.24 -16.17
N LYS A 643 -4.41 -27.31 -16.86
CA LYS A 643 -5.49 -26.47 -16.34
C LYS A 643 -6.69 -27.29 -15.85
N ASP A 644 -7.01 -28.38 -16.55
CA ASP A 644 -8.23 -29.15 -16.31
C ASP A 644 -8.04 -30.30 -15.32
N PHE A 645 -6.84 -30.86 -15.18
CA PHE A 645 -6.57 -31.93 -14.22
C PHE A 645 -5.16 -31.84 -13.65
N SER A 646 -4.97 -32.34 -12.44
CA SER A 646 -3.63 -32.54 -11.86
C SER A 646 -3.61 -33.77 -10.96
N ALA A 647 -2.58 -34.59 -11.07
CA ALA A 647 -2.29 -35.67 -10.14
C ALA A 647 -1.01 -35.36 -9.36
N ALA A 648 -0.94 -35.78 -8.10
CA ALA A 648 0.25 -35.67 -7.29
C ALA A 648 0.46 -36.92 -6.44
N ILE A 649 1.71 -37.36 -6.36
CA ILE A 649 2.19 -38.41 -5.47
C ILE A 649 3.12 -37.74 -4.46
N SER A 650 2.95 -38.07 -3.19
CA SER A 650 3.82 -37.60 -2.11
C SER A 650 4.35 -38.77 -1.30
N TYR A 651 5.59 -38.65 -0.82
CA TYR A 651 6.19 -39.55 0.14
C TYR A 651 6.88 -38.71 1.20
N ASP A 652 6.47 -38.87 2.45
CA ASP A 652 7.07 -38.22 3.59
C ASP A 652 7.57 -39.28 4.58
N TYR A 653 8.82 -39.17 4.98
CA TYR A 653 9.44 -39.98 6.03
C TYR A 653 9.76 -39.09 7.21
N PHE A 654 9.35 -39.53 8.39
CA PHE A 654 9.64 -38.86 9.65
C PHE A 654 10.33 -39.82 10.60
N PHE A 655 11.38 -39.34 11.25
CA PHE A 655 12.14 -40.07 12.25
C PHE A 655 12.32 -39.21 13.50
N ARG A 656 12.15 -39.82 14.67
CA ARG A 656 12.53 -39.25 15.97
C ARG A 656 13.34 -40.22 16.80
N ASN A 657 14.30 -39.69 17.54
CA ASN A 657 14.95 -40.36 18.64
C ASN A 657 14.88 -39.44 19.86
N ILE A 658 14.10 -39.83 20.87
CA ILE A 658 13.87 -39.08 22.11
C ILE A 658 14.27 -40.01 23.25
N GLU A 659 15.21 -39.59 24.08
CA GLU A 659 15.64 -40.35 25.27
C GLU A 659 16.06 -41.81 24.95
N GLY A 660 16.62 -42.04 23.75
CA GLY A 660 17.03 -43.37 23.29
C GLY A 660 15.93 -44.21 22.66
N VAL A 661 14.68 -43.72 22.64
CA VAL A 661 13.56 -44.36 21.95
C VAL A 661 13.47 -43.85 20.52
N ALA A 662 13.89 -44.70 19.58
CA ALA A 662 13.77 -44.45 18.15
C ALA A 662 12.36 -44.84 17.64
N SER A 663 11.74 -43.97 16.87
CA SER A 663 10.49 -44.27 16.15
C SER A 663 10.43 -43.47 14.87
N GLY A 664 9.74 -44.01 13.87
CA GLY A 664 9.55 -43.31 12.62
C GLY A 664 8.25 -43.70 11.95
N THR A 665 7.86 -42.89 10.97
CA THR A 665 6.63 -43.07 10.20
C THR A 665 6.87 -42.71 8.75
N ASN A 666 6.45 -43.61 7.87
CA ASN A 666 6.36 -43.37 6.44
C ASN A 666 4.93 -42.94 6.12
N VAL A 667 4.75 -41.93 5.29
CA VAL A 667 3.45 -41.46 4.80
C VAL A 667 3.50 -41.37 3.28
N PHE A 668 2.74 -42.23 2.62
CA PHE A 668 2.53 -42.18 1.18
C PHE A 668 1.20 -41.50 0.87
N GLY A 669 1.20 -40.58 -0.08
CA GLY A 669 0.02 -39.85 -0.51
C GLY A 669 -0.18 -39.92 -2.02
N LEU A 670 -1.43 -40.07 -2.44
CA LEU A 670 -1.86 -39.92 -3.83
C LEU A 670 -3.02 -38.94 -3.84
N SER A 671 -3.00 -37.93 -4.70
CA SER A 671 -4.10 -36.99 -4.85
C SER A 671 -4.34 -36.61 -6.30
N GLY A 672 -5.59 -36.32 -6.62
CA GLY A 672 -6.04 -35.88 -7.94
C GLY A 672 -6.95 -34.68 -7.80
N LYS A 673 -6.88 -33.78 -8.78
CA LYS A 673 -7.78 -32.63 -8.92
C LYS A 673 -8.31 -32.60 -10.34
N TYR A 674 -9.55 -32.20 -10.49
CA TYR A 674 -10.23 -32.04 -11.76
C TYR A 674 -11.04 -30.73 -11.74
N ASN A 675 -10.74 -29.84 -12.67
CA ASN A 675 -11.34 -28.52 -12.80
C ASN A 675 -12.33 -28.52 -13.97
N LEU A 676 -13.62 -28.49 -13.66
CA LEU A 676 -14.68 -28.16 -14.60
C LEU A 676 -14.94 -26.64 -14.55
N LYS A 677 -15.65 -26.10 -15.56
CA LYS A 677 -15.95 -24.65 -15.66
C LYS A 677 -16.53 -24.01 -14.40
N LYS A 678 -17.34 -24.75 -13.63
CA LYS A 678 -17.98 -24.26 -12.39
C LYS A 678 -17.70 -25.12 -11.16
N ILE A 679 -17.05 -26.27 -11.31
CA ILE A 679 -16.86 -27.24 -10.23
C ILE A 679 -15.41 -27.65 -10.21
N LYS A 680 -14.77 -27.61 -9.04
CA LYS A 680 -13.45 -28.21 -8.82
C LYS A 680 -13.62 -29.38 -7.88
N LEU A 681 -13.15 -30.54 -8.29
CA LEU A 681 -13.15 -31.76 -7.51
C LEU A 681 -11.71 -32.07 -7.15
N SER A 682 -11.46 -32.44 -5.90
CA SER A 682 -10.16 -32.86 -5.41
C SER A 682 -10.37 -34.04 -4.49
N ALA A 683 -9.62 -35.11 -4.70
CA ALA A 683 -9.62 -36.28 -3.83
C ALA A 683 -8.19 -36.72 -3.57
N GLY A 684 -7.95 -37.32 -2.42
CA GLY A 684 -6.66 -37.93 -2.13
C GLY A 684 -6.75 -39.01 -1.07
N LEU A 685 -5.79 -39.91 -1.13
CA LEU A 685 -5.59 -41.00 -0.18
C LEU A 685 -4.20 -40.86 0.43
N LYS A 686 -4.10 -41.16 1.71
CA LYS A 686 -2.84 -41.19 2.47
C LYS A 686 -2.77 -42.48 3.25
N LEU A 687 -1.65 -43.19 3.12
CA LEU A 687 -1.31 -44.37 3.89
C LEU A 687 -0.10 -44.05 4.75
N ALA A 688 -0.22 -44.19 6.07
CA ALA A 688 0.93 -44.15 6.96
C ALA A 688 1.24 -45.52 7.52
N SER A 689 2.53 -45.76 7.78
CA SER A 689 3.07 -46.99 8.37
C SER A 689 4.17 -46.63 9.35
N ASP A 690 4.04 -47.05 10.60
CA ASP A 690 5.05 -46.82 11.65
C ASP A 690 6.08 -47.95 11.75
N PHE A 691 7.08 -47.79 12.62
CA PHE A 691 8.13 -48.81 12.87
C PHE A 691 7.62 -50.10 13.52
N LEU A 692 6.42 -50.07 14.10
CA LEU A 692 5.73 -51.24 14.66
C LEU A 692 4.81 -51.91 13.62
N ASN A 693 4.85 -51.44 12.36
CA ASN A 693 3.99 -51.84 11.25
C ASN A 693 2.49 -51.63 11.49
N GLU A 694 2.10 -50.73 12.41
CA GLU A 694 0.72 -50.25 12.49
C GLU A 694 0.46 -49.32 11.29
N ASN A 695 -0.49 -49.73 10.46
CA ASN A 695 -0.87 -48.98 9.26
C ASN A 695 -2.12 -48.15 9.53
N SER A 696 -2.14 -46.92 9.02
CA SER A 696 -3.29 -46.03 9.10
C SER A 696 -3.63 -45.49 7.72
N LEU A 697 -4.90 -45.58 7.34
CA LEU A 697 -5.41 -45.08 6.07
C LEU A 697 -6.31 -43.88 6.33
N GLY A 698 -6.10 -42.83 5.55
CA GLY A 698 -6.91 -41.62 5.53
C GLY A 698 -6.96 -41.03 4.14
N GLY A 699 -7.56 -39.88 4.02
CA GLY A 699 -7.82 -39.27 2.73
C GLY A 699 -8.76 -38.09 2.83
N HIS A 700 -8.89 -37.37 1.74
CA HIS A 700 -9.78 -36.21 1.66
C HIS A 700 -10.59 -36.24 0.37
N LEU A 701 -11.75 -35.63 0.45
CA LEU A 701 -12.59 -35.28 -0.67
C LEU A 701 -12.99 -33.82 -0.52
N ASP A 702 -12.81 -33.04 -1.58
CA ASP A 702 -13.03 -31.60 -1.62
C ASP A 702 -13.78 -31.25 -2.91
N ILE A 703 -14.90 -30.55 -2.76
CA ILE A 703 -15.77 -30.10 -3.84
C ILE A 703 -15.92 -28.59 -3.69
N GLN A 704 -15.50 -27.84 -4.70
CA GLN A 704 -15.72 -26.40 -4.78
C GLN A 704 -16.62 -26.07 -5.97
N TRP A 705 -17.80 -25.51 -5.72
CA TRP A 705 -18.79 -25.15 -6.71
C TRP A 705 -18.98 -23.63 -6.79
N ALA A 706 -18.70 -23.04 -7.95
CA ALA A 706 -19.06 -21.67 -8.30
C ALA A 706 -20.56 -21.59 -8.63
N ALA A 707 -21.40 -21.62 -7.59
CA ALA A 707 -22.85 -21.63 -7.70
C ALA A 707 -23.38 -20.42 -8.48
N TYR A 708 -22.89 -19.22 -8.15
CA TYR A 708 -23.21 -17.97 -8.83
C TYR A 708 -21.96 -17.11 -9.01
N LYS A 709 -22.04 -16.06 -9.85
CA LYS A 709 -20.91 -15.13 -10.07
C LYS A 709 -20.36 -14.53 -8.77
N PHE A 710 -21.25 -14.31 -7.80
CA PHE A 710 -20.94 -13.71 -6.50
C PHE A 710 -20.80 -14.75 -5.36
N MET A 711 -20.94 -16.06 -5.63
CA MET A 711 -20.98 -17.07 -4.56
C MET A 711 -20.30 -18.39 -4.97
N ASP A 712 -19.30 -18.80 -4.20
CA ASP A 712 -18.70 -20.13 -4.27
C ASP A 712 -19.04 -20.92 -2.99
N ILE A 713 -19.32 -22.22 -3.13
CA ILE A 713 -19.58 -23.14 -2.03
C ILE A 713 -18.52 -24.25 -2.09
N GLY A 714 -17.82 -24.47 -0.99
CA GLY A 714 -16.83 -25.52 -0.79
C GLY A 714 -17.30 -26.51 0.25
N MET A 715 -17.07 -27.79 0.01
CA MET A 715 -17.28 -28.87 0.98
C MET A 715 -16.04 -29.75 0.99
N ARG A 716 -15.42 -29.91 2.15
CA ARG A 716 -14.27 -30.79 2.35
C ARG A 716 -14.57 -31.78 3.46
N ALA A 717 -14.34 -33.05 3.21
CA ALA A 717 -14.32 -34.09 4.22
C ALA A 717 -12.93 -34.73 4.21
N GLU A 718 -12.29 -34.81 5.37
CA GLU A 718 -10.97 -35.40 5.53
C GLU A 718 -10.99 -36.42 6.67
N ARG A 719 -10.51 -37.62 6.40
CA ARG A 719 -10.11 -38.59 7.41
C ARG A 719 -8.62 -38.46 7.61
N PHE A 720 -8.22 -38.16 8.84
CA PHE A 720 -6.81 -38.03 9.17
C PHE A 720 -6.11 -39.39 9.22
N VAL A 721 -4.78 -39.37 9.27
CA VAL A 721 -3.94 -40.58 9.37
C VAL A 721 -3.13 -40.54 10.66
N LEU A 722 -3.06 -41.66 11.38
CA LEU A 722 -2.10 -41.87 12.46
C LEU A 722 -0.73 -42.13 11.84
N GLY A 723 0.06 -41.08 11.70
CA GLY A 723 1.40 -41.16 11.13
C GLY A 723 1.96 -39.81 10.73
N ASP A 724 1.08 -38.82 10.66
CA ASP A 724 1.46 -37.45 10.92
C ASP A 724 2.04 -37.39 12.34
N PHE A 725 3.34 -37.08 12.42
CA PHE A 725 4.20 -36.88 13.61
C PHE A 725 3.51 -36.18 14.80
N TYR A 726 2.42 -35.49 14.53
CA TYR A 726 1.62 -34.63 15.38
C TYR A 726 0.60 -35.34 16.31
N ARG A 727 0.36 -36.67 16.21
CA ARG A 727 -0.90 -37.25 16.75
C ARG A 727 -0.82 -38.45 17.71
N SER A 728 0.37 -38.91 18.11
CA SER A 728 0.46 -40.02 19.10
C SER A 728 -0.24 -39.72 20.43
N TYR A 729 -0.45 -38.44 20.78
CA TYR A 729 -1.07 -37.99 22.03
C TYR A 729 -2.60 -37.93 22.02
N TYR A 730 -3.25 -38.10 20.86
CA TYR A 730 -4.72 -38.06 20.71
C TYR A 730 -5.30 -39.39 20.22
N ARG A 731 -4.60 -40.50 20.46
CA ARG A 731 -5.02 -41.82 19.96
C ARG A 731 -6.47 -42.13 20.33
N LEU A 732 -6.87 -41.89 21.59
CA LEU A 732 -8.24 -42.11 22.06
C LEU A 732 -9.29 -41.23 21.34
N GLN A 733 -9.02 -39.95 21.14
CA GLN A 733 -9.96 -39.04 20.46
C GLN A 733 -10.02 -39.29 18.95
N TYR A 734 -8.89 -39.68 18.36
CA TYR A 734 -8.82 -40.12 16.98
C TYR A 734 -9.60 -41.42 16.76
N GLU A 735 -9.46 -42.40 17.66
CA GLU A 735 -10.23 -43.65 17.65
C GLU A 735 -11.73 -43.40 17.76
N GLN A 736 -12.16 -42.35 18.48
CA GLN A 736 -13.57 -41.95 18.58
C GLN A 736 -14.12 -41.30 17.30
N PHE A 737 -13.42 -40.33 16.70
CA PHE A 737 -13.87 -39.67 15.47
C PHE A 737 -12.69 -39.12 14.64
N PRO A 738 -12.18 -39.85 13.63
CA PRO A 738 -10.97 -39.47 12.89
C PRO A 738 -11.22 -38.47 11.75
N TYR A 739 -12.41 -37.86 11.69
CA TYR A 739 -12.84 -37.03 10.55
C TYR A 739 -12.88 -35.54 10.88
N LEU A 740 -12.63 -34.71 9.87
CA LEU A 740 -12.91 -33.29 9.85
C LEU A 740 -13.74 -32.97 8.60
N MET A 741 -14.93 -32.40 8.82
CA MET A 741 -15.80 -31.92 7.76
C MET A 741 -15.82 -30.40 7.81
N THR A 742 -15.66 -29.75 6.66
CA THR A 742 -15.68 -28.29 6.54
C THR A 742 -16.60 -27.90 5.40
N ILE A 743 -17.52 -26.99 5.65
CA ILE A 743 -18.34 -26.32 4.66
C ILE A 743 -17.89 -24.87 4.62
N GLN A 744 -17.56 -24.35 3.44
CA GLN A 744 -17.16 -22.97 3.24
C GLN A 744 -18.06 -22.31 2.19
N THR A 745 -18.53 -21.11 2.46
CA THR A 745 -19.25 -20.28 1.51
C THR A 745 -18.50 -18.97 1.34
N ARG A 746 -18.07 -18.68 0.11
CA ARG A 746 -17.39 -17.45 -0.26
C ARG A 746 -18.33 -16.54 -1.03
N PHE A 747 -18.64 -15.38 -0.47
CA PHE A 747 -19.33 -14.29 -1.17
C PHE A 747 -18.30 -13.37 -1.78
N LYS A 748 -18.39 -13.12 -3.09
CA LYS A 748 -17.60 -12.12 -3.82
C LYS A 748 -18.42 -10.85 -3.92
N ILE A 749 -17.87 -9.75 -3.43
CA ILE A 749 -18.47 -8.41 -3.44
C ILE A 749 -17.97 -7.68 -4.66
#